data_AF-A0A955QST5-F1
#
_entry.id   AF-A0A955QST5-F1
#
_cell.length_a   1.000
_cell.length_b   1.000
_cell.length_c   1.000
_cell.angle_alpha   90.00
_cell.angle_beta   90.00
_cell.angle_gamma   90.00
#
_symmetry.space_group_name_H-M   'P 1'
#
loop_
_entity.id
_entity.type
_entity.pdbx_description
1 polymer ?
#
loop_
_entity_poly.entity_id
_entity_poly.type
_entity_poly.pdbx_seq_one_letter_code
_entity_poly.pdbx_strand_id
1 'polypeptide(L)'
;MALGLLMVPMLSYASPCSEFQWHYPHEMNVPEAFEHGRESLQHFEYAHAREYFSEFLREQPEGVLAEAAAYALASLPAEDDPPDEQALNVIKRLSVQRQATPQSPYAPWALCRMGELYQESGWSTEAKGAFEEFLATYPEHPLVGGILLNAGNSFLKDRQYIEASLVYRRIVQEPRWSRYQVQGALGLADATAFSGAWDQAYYWYQVVDAENPRLIRTSAASSFYYGLTKAKKNQPLDAVDWYLITYNLHPQAIESGYALNHIGQYLLSQHRELAALWFFQESASHYAQEEPGRRGKAGIIRWMVSYLSSEHTRDEWKALHDRLDALDLFLLVSWDGVIEAARSLVNSPEPELAEEAQFWLGKAHEGLEDQEGAIAAYGELVISGQYEPWKTHAQEILTAMLLREFRALSKEKKWVELLRFYDTQQLRLRFLPQKQEWMRLLANAYDQIGLSRQALKWYDAILQLAPPIEQHDEILFRSVRLAQAIRDDAHVRQAAETYLQAYPTGTRRDDVLLILGHLDAADKRYKESVQHFSSIVDSGHDKTAQRHARHARARAHVALKQFKEAIDDYRYLVEHGPAPLAVKFALADLLYEQQRYAEAIPVYRGIVDSEAPVEADTWATFRLALCFQKTGKSGEATKLLEKIRKPGQEVKDLEATIRAAAAAVIEEYLPIKETS
;
A
#
# COMPACT_ATOMS: atom_id res chain seq x y z
N MET A 1 -40.38 27.67 -27.16
CA MET A 1 -41.25 27.47 -25.99
C MET A 1 -41.75 26.06 -26.05
N ALA A 2 -41.16 25.19 -25.24
CA ALA A 2 -41.41 23.76 -25.21
C ALA A 2 -42.35 23.47 -24.04
N LEU A 3 -43.53 22.89 -24.30
CA LEU A 3 -44.31 22.22 -23.27
C LEU A 3 -43.66 20.85 -23.05
N GLY A 4 -42.99 20.71 -21.91
CA GLY A 4 -42.54 19.42 -21.41
C GLY A 4 -43.75 18.65 -20.87
N LEU A 5 -44.24 17.70 -21.65
CA LEU A 5 -44.96 16.56 -21.09
C LEU A 5 -43.93 15.74 -20.30
N LEU A 6 -44.11 15.71 -18.98
CA LEU A 6 -43.48 14.73 -18.10
C LEU A 6 -43.93 13.34 -18.54
N MET A 7 -43.18 12.74 -19.46
CA MET A 7 -43.15 11.30 -19.66
C MET A 7 -42.59 10.70 -18.38
N VAL A 8 -43.49 10.30 -17.47
CA VAL A 8 -43.17 9.28 -16.47
C VAL A 8 -42.60 8.09 -17.25
N PRO A 9 -41.42 7.56 -16.91
CA PRO A 9 -40.90 6.37 -17.57
C PRO A 9 -41.87 5.24 -17.24
N MET A 10 -42.75 4.95 -18.20
CA MET A 10 -43.61 3.78 -18.18
C MET A 10 -42.71 2.55 -18.09
N LEU A 11 -42.59 1.99 -16.89
CA LEU A 11 -42.38 0.55 -16.76
C LEU A 11 -43.52 -0.09 -17.55
N SER A 12 -43.16 -0.66 -18.70
CA SER A 12 -44.05 -1.14 -19.76
C SER A 12 -44.71 -2.46 -19.39
N TYR A 13 -45.46 -2.45 -18.29
CA TYR A 13 -46.49 -3.43 -17.99
C TYR A 13 -47.71 -2.67 -17.49
N ALA A 14 -48.88 -2.97 -18.08
CA ALA A 14 -50.14 -2.50 -17.52
C ALA A 14 -50.17 -2.86 -16.03
N SER A 15 -50.32 -1.84 -15.19
CA SER A 15 -50.30 -2.02 -13.75
C SER A 15 -51.44 -2.96 -13.36
N PRO A 16 -51.19 -4.00 -12.54
CA PRO A 16 -52.26 -4.89 -12.10
C PRO A 16 -53.38 -4.13 -11.38
N CYS A 17 -53.08 -2.98 -10.77
CA CYS A 17 -54.03 -2.17 -10.02
C CYS A 17 -54.89 -1.23 -10.90
N SER A 18 -54.50 -0.98 -12.16
CA SER A 18 -55.24 -0.10 -13.07
C SER A 18 -56.18 -0.85 -14.03
N GLU A 19 -56.02 -2.17 -14.16
CA GLU A 19 -56.89 -3.04 -14.99
C GLU A 19 -58.15 -3.54 -14.24
N PHE A 20 -58.92 -2.61 -13.67
CA PHE A 20 -60.13 -2.98 -12.92
C PHE A 20 -61.27 -3.45 -13.82
N GLN A 21 -62.08 -4.37 -13.29
CA GLN A 21 -63.26 -4.87 -13.98
C GLN A 21 -64.50 -4.07 -13.58
N TRP A 22 -65.35 -3.79 -14.55
CA TRP A 22 -66.64 -3.14 -14.30
C TRP A 22 -67.63 -4.15 -13.73
N HIS A 23 -68.04 -3.97 -12.47
CA HIS A 23 -68.94 -4.86 -11.75
C HIS A 23 -70.39 -4.36 -11.80
N TYR A 24 -71.19 -4.93 -12.72
CA TYR A 24 -72.65 -4.71 -12.80
C TYR A 24 -73.35 -5.93 -13.46
N PRO A 25 -74.66 -6.14 -13.23
CA PRO A 25 -75.40 -7.26 -13.86
C PRO A 25 -75.40 -7.17 -15.39
N HIS A 26 -75.20 -8.28 -16.11
CA HIS A 26 -75.18 -8.29 -17.58
C HIS A 26 -76.49 -7.82 -18.23
N GLU A 27 -77.62 -7.92 -17.55
CA GLU A 27 -78.93 -7.50 -18.04
C GLU A 27 -79.23 -6.01 -17.74
N MET A 28 -78.31 -5.30 -17.07
CA MET A 28 -78.49 -3.90 -16.71
C MET A 28 -78.32 -3.00 -17.94
N ASN A 29 -79.27 -2.09 -18.15
CA ASN A 29 -79.13 -1.04 -19.17
C ASN A 29 -78.12 0.00 -18.68
N VAL A 30 -77.01 0.15 -19.39
CA VAL A 30 -75.93 1.07 -19.01
C VAL A 30 -76.23 2.46 -19.59
N PRO A 31 -76.28 3.51 -18.75
CA PRO A 31 -76.54 4.87 -19.24
C PRO A 31 -75.45 5.37 -20.19
N GLU A 32 -75.86 6.17 -21.18
CA GLU A 32 -75.00 6.66 -22.26
C GLU A 32 -73.77 7.44 -21.74
N ALA A 33 -73.94 8.30 -20.73
CA ALA A 33 -72.83 9.02 -20.10
C ALA A 33 -71.79 8.07 -19.46
N PHE A 34 -72.23 6.93 -18.90
CA PHE A 34 -71.30 5.96 -18.33
C PHE A 34 -70.53 5.21 -19.43
N GLU A 35 -71.18 4.86 -20.54
CA GLU A 35 -70.50 4.23 -21.67
C GLU A 35 -69.49 5.17 -22.34
N HIS A 36 -69.86 6.44 -22.58
CA HIS A 36 -68.92 7.44 -23.10
C HIS A 36 -67.72 7.63 -22.16
N GLY A 37 -67.94 7.65 -20.85
CA GLY A 37 -66.84 7.69 -19.87
C GLY A 37 -65.89 6.50 -19.97
N ARG A 38 -66.42 5.28 -20.20
CA ARG A 38 -65.62 4.07 -20.42
C ARG A 38 -64.86 4.10 -21.73
N GLU A 39 -65.49 4.54 -22.81
CA GLU A 39 -64.86 4.65 -24.13
C GLU A 39 -63.72 5.68 -24.11
N SER A 40 -63.93 6.85 -23.49
CA SER A 40 -62.86 7.84 -23.29
C SER A 40 -61.70 7.28 -22.49
N LEU A 41 -61.97 6.48 -21.44
CA LEU A 41 -60.92 5.83 -20.66
C LEU A 41 -60.11 4.82 -21.50
N GLN A 42 -60.75 4.05 -22.37
CA GLN A 42 -60.07 3.12 -23.29
C GLN A 42 -59.18 3.83 -24.32
N HIS A 43 -59.54 5.04 -24.72
CA HIS A 43 -58.76 5.88 -25.64
C HIS A 43 -57.75 6.79 -24.91
N PHE A 44 -57.57 6.63 -23.60
CA PHE A 44 -56.69 7.45 -22.75
C PHE A 44 -57.08 8.95 -22.69
N GLU A 45 -58.33 9.27 -22.98
CA GLU A 45 -58.88 10.62 -22.94
C GLU A 45 -59.39 10.95 -21.53
N TYR A 46 -58.45 11.12 -20.59
CA TYR A 46 -58.78 11.23 -19.16
C TYR A 46 -59.68 12.43 -18.83
N ALA A 47 -59.54 13.57 -19.50
CA ALA A 47 -60.38 14.74 -19.28
C ALA A 47 -61.85 14.45 -19.62
N HIS A 48 -62.12 13.95 -20.84
CA HIS A 48 -63.46 13.56 -21.27
C HIS A 48 -64.05 12.45 -20.39
N ALA A 49 -63.24 11.44 -20.03
CA ALA A 49 -63.68 10.38 -19.12
C ALA A 49 -64.16 10.94 -17.77
N ARG A 50 -63.44 11.92 -17.20
CA ARG A 50 -63.83 12.58 -15.96
C ARG A 50 -65.12 13.38 -16.10
N GLU A 51 -65.28 14.11 -17.20
CA GLU A 51 -66.51 14.88 -17.48
C GLU A 51 -67.73 13.96 -17.53
N TYR A 52 -67.67 12.90 -18.33
CA TYR A 52 -68.75 11.93 -18.50
C TYR A 52 -69.08 11.18 -17.20
N PHE A 53 -68.09 10.73 -16.43
CA PHE A 53 -68.35 10.12 -15.13
C PHE A 53 -68.92 11.12 -14.11
N SER A 54 -68.51 12.39 -14.16
CA SER A 54 -69.05 13.44 -13.29
C SER A 54 -70.48 13.84 -13.67
N GLU A 55 -70.84 13.79 -14.96
CA GLU A 55 -72.20 13.95 -15.44
C GLU A 55 -73.08 12.79 -14.98
N PHE A 56 -72.63 11.55 -15.22
CA PHE A 56 -73.34 10.36 -14.78
C PHE A 56 -73.61 10.36 -13.26
N LEU A 57 -72.62 10.70 -12.43
CA LEU A 57 -72.79 10.75 -10.97
C LEU A 57 -73.72 11.87 -10.49
N ARG A 58 -73.92 12.94 -11.27
CA ARG A 58 -74.92 13.98 -10.97
C ARG A 58 -76.34 13.48 -11.22
N GLU A 59 -76.53 12.67 -12.25
CA GLU A 59 -77.84 12.09 -12.58
C GLU A 59 -78.18 10.87 -11.72
N GLN A 60 -77.18 10.04 -11.42
CA GLN A 60 -77.30 8.78 -10.68
C GLN A 60 -76.19 8.69 -9.60
N PRO A 61 -76.41 9.28 -8.41
CA PRO A 61 -75.38 9.34 -7.37
C PRO A 61 -75.22 8.04 -6.57
N GLU A 62 -76.15 7.09 -6.70
CA GLU A 62 -76.16 5.82 -5.94
C GLU A 62 -76.34 4.61 -6.87
N GLY A 63 -75.88 3.44 -6.41
CA GLY A 63 -75.99 2.17 -7.13
C GLY A 63 -74.65 1.63 -7.64
N VAL A 64 -74.69 0.42 -8.20
CA VAL A 64 -73.47 -0.32 -8.61
C VAL A 64 -72.64 0.40 -9.69
N LEU A 65 -73.31 1.10 -10.63
CA LEU A 65 -72.64 1.92 -11.64
C LEU A 65 -72.10 3.23 -11.03
N ALA A 66 -72.78 3.81 -10.04
CA ALA A 66 -72.30 4.99 -9.31
C ALA A 66 -71.00 4.68 -8.54
N GLU A 67 -70.92 3.53 -7.87
CA GLU A 67 -69.68 3.10 -7.22
C GLU A 67 -68.52 2.92 -8.22
N ALA A 68 -68.82 2.36 -9.40
CA ALA A 68 -67.84 2.17 -10.47
C ALA A 68 -67.34 3.49 -11.06
N ALA A 69 -68.25 4.41 -11.37
CA ALA A 69 -67.93 5.74 -11.87
C ALA A 69 -67.18 6.56 -10.82
N ALA A 70 -67.55 6.46 -9.54
CA ALA A 70 -66.89 7.15 -8.45
C ALA A 70 -65.43 6.68 -8.27
N TYR A 71 -65.19 5.37 -8.34
CA TYR A 71 -63.84 4.82 -8.33
C TYR A 71 -63.03 5.29 -9.56
N ALA A 72 -63.59 5.14 -10.76
CA ALA A 72 -62.92 5.55 -12.00
C ALA A 72 -62.56 7.05 -11.95
N LEU A 73 -63.51 7.91 -11.59
CA LEU A 73 -63.29 9.35 -11.43
C LEU A 73 -62.23 9.69 -10.36
N ALA A 74 -62.21 8.96 -9.24
CA ALA A 74 -61.23 9.16 -8.18
C ALA A 74 -59.81 8.76 -8.62
N SER A 75 -59.69 7.70 -9.43
CA SER A 75 -58.42 7.15 -9.94
C SER A 75 -57.76 7.97 -11.04
N LEU A 76 -58.51 8.89 -11.67
CA LEU A 76 -58.04 9.73 -12.77
C LEU A 76 -57.40 11.04 -12.29
N PRO A 77 -56.35 11.54 -12.96
CA PRO A 77 -55.79 12.86 -12.69
C PRO A 77 -56.77 13.97 -13.12
N ALA A 78 -56.87 15.05 -12.34
CA ALA A 78 -57.66 16.23 -12.72
C ALA A 78 -56.80 17.25 -13.49
N GLU A 79 -57.40 18.05 -14.38
CA GLU A 79 -56.68 19.08 -15.13
C GLU A 79 -56.04 20.15 -14.23
N ASP A 80 -56.70 20.46 -13.11
CA ASP A 80 -56.20 21.42 -12.12
C ASP A 80 -55.20 20.80 -11.11
N ASP A 81 -54.89 19.51 -11.20
CA ASP A 81 -53.89 18.89 -10.32
C ASP A 81 -52.49 19.41 -10.70
N PRO A 82 -51.74 20.08 -9.80
CA PRO A 82 -50.38 20.51 -10.09
C PRO A 82 -49.52 19.30 -10.47
N PRO A 83 -48.62 19.40 -11.48
CA PRO A 83 -47.81 18.26 -11.92
C PRO A 83 -47.04 17.57 -10.79
N ASP A 84 -46.55 18.35 -9.83
CA ASP A 84 -45.76 17.84 -8.69
C ASP A 84 -46.62 17.24 -7.56
N GLU A 85 -47.94 17.45 -7.56
CA GLU A 85 -48.87 16.97 -6.51
C GLU A 85 -49.94 15.99 -7.04
N GLN A 86 -49.91 15.69 -8.34
CA GLN A 86 -50.93 14.90 -9.02
C GLN A 86 -51.17 13.53 -8.37
N ALA A 87 -50.10 12.79 -8.08
CA ALA A 87 -50.19 11.47 -7.42
C ALA A 87 -50.87 11.57 -6.04
N LEU A 88 -50.54 12.61 -5.28
CA LEU A 88 -51.10 12.83 -3.95
C LEU A 88 -52.59 13.18 -3.97
N ASN A 89 -53.00 14.01 -4.91
CA ASN A 89 -54.39 14.38 -5.07
C ASN A 89 -55.24 13.17 -5.49
N VAL A 90 -54.73 12.31 -6.38
CA VAL A 90 -55.37 11.04 -6.73
C VAL A 90 -55.47 10.13 -5.50
N ILE A 91 -54.39 9.95 -4.74
CA ILE A 91 -54.38 9.15 -3.50
C ILE A 91 -55.43 9.67 -2.50
N LYS A 92 -55.53 10.99 -2.33
CA LYS A 92 -56.52 11.61 -1.43
C LYS A 92 -57.95 11.32 -1.87
N ARG A 93 -58.25 11.43 -3.17
CA ARG A 93 -59.58 11.11 -3.74
C ARG A 93 -59.92 9.63 -3.55
N LEU A 94 -58.98 8.73 -3.84
CA LEU A 94 -59.15 7.28 -3.63
C LEU A 94 -59.39 6.94 -2.17
N SER A 95 -58.64 7.56 -1.24
CA SER A 95 -58.81 7.36 0.20
C SER A 95 -60.21 7.78 0.68
N VAL A 96 -60.69 8.97 0.24
CA VAL A 96 -62.05 9.46 0.57
C VAL A 96 -63.12 8.53 -0.01
N GLN A 97 -62.99 8.12 -1.27
CA GLN A 97 -63.94 7.21 -1.93
C GLN A 97 -64.01 5.85 -1.21
N ARG A 98 -62.85 5.28 -0.86
CA ARG A 98 -62.77 4.00 -0.13
C ARG A 98 -63.38 4.10 1.26
N GLN A 99 -63.14 5.19 1.99
CA GLN A 99 -63.73 5.40 3.33
C GLN A 99 -65.24 5.59 3.27
N ALA A 100 -65.75 6.25 2.24
CA ALA A 100 -67.19 6.44 2.04
C ALA A 100 -67.91 5.13 1.65
N THR A 101 -67.22 4.22 0.95
CA THR A 101 -67.81 2.96 0.46
C THR A 101 -66.92 1.73 0.75
N PRO A 102 -66.69 1.35 2.02
CA PRO A 102 -65.71 0.30 2.36
C PRO A 102 -66.06 -1.11 1.86
N GLN A 103 -67.34 -1.38 1.60
CA GLN A 103 -67.83 -2.67 1.09
C GLN A 103 -67.90 -2.72 -0.44
N SER A 104 -67.56 -1.63 -1.12
CA SER A 104 -67.59 -1.56 -2.58
C SER A 104 -66.65 -2.59 -3.19
N PRO A 105 -67.00 -3.25 -4.32
CA PRO A 105 -66.08 -4.11 -5.05
C PRO A 105 -64.81 -3.36 -5.51
N TYR A 106 -64.83 -2.03 -5.55
CA TYR A 106 -63.69 -1.19 -5.91
C TYR A 106 -62.78 -0.78 -4.73
N ALA A 107 -63.20 -1.03 -3.48
CA ALA A 107 -62.37 -0.75 -2.31
C ALA A 107 -60.97 -1.43 -2.34
N PRO A 108 -60.83 -2.73 -2.72
CA PRO A 108 -59.51 -3.32 -2.95
C PRO A 108 -58.74 -2.64 -4.09
N TRP A 109 -59.40 -2.32 -5.20
CA TRP A 109 -58.75 -1.64 -6.34
C TRP A 109 -58.19 -0.26 -5.97
N ALA A 110 -58.94 0.53 -5.18
CA ALA A 110 -58.48 1.80 -4.64
C ALA A 110 -57.23 1.64 -3.76
N LEU A 111 -57.21 0.65 -2.87
CA LEU A 111 -56.04 0.37 -2.03
C LEU A 111 -54.82 -0.07 -2.86
N CYS A 112 -55.03 -0.94 -3.85
CA CYS A 112 -53.99 -1.36 -4.79
C CYS A 112 -53.38 -0.15 -5.50
N ARG A 113 -54.23 0.71 -6.08
CA ARG A 113 -53.80 1.89 -6.83
C ARG A 113 -53.09 2.93 -5.95
N MET A 114 -53.56 3.13 -4.72
CA MET A 114 -52.88 3.99 -3.75
C MET A 114 -51.45 3.50 -3.45
N GLY A 115 -51.27 2.19 -3.20
CA GLY A 115 -49.95 1.61 -2.96
C GLY A 115 -48.99 1.79 -4.13
N GLU A 116 -49.49 1.61 -5.36
CA GLU A 116 -48.73 1.89 -6.58
C GLU A 116 -48.31 3.35 -6.71
N LEU A 117 -49.23 4.28 -6.49
CA LEU A 117 -48.94 5.72 -6.58
C LEU A 117 -47.92 6.15 -5.52
N TYR A 118 -47.98 5.59 -4.31
CA TYR A 118 -46.94 5.79 -3.29
C TYR A 118 -45.58 5.27 -3.78
N GLN A 119 -45.54 4.08 -4.37
CA GLN A 119 -44.31 3.48 -4.89
C GLN A 119 -43.71 4.28 -6.06
N GLU A 120 -44.53 4.68 -7.02
CA GLU A 120 -44.15 5.54 -8.16
C GLU A 120 -43.59 6.89 -7.67
N SER A 121 -44.18 7.45 -6.61
CA SER A 121 -43.75 8.69 -5.97
C SER A 121 -42.51 8.53 -5.06
N GLY A 122 -41.99 7.30 -4.90
CA GLY A 122 -40.82 7.00 -4.06
C GLY A 122 -41.11 6.91 -2.56
N TRP A 123 -42.38 6.83 -2.16
CA TRP A 123 -42.82 6.75 -0.78
C TRP A 123 -42.91 5.29 -0.34
N SER A 124 -41.75 4.63 -0.21
CA SER A 124 -41.64 3.19 0.02
C SER A 124 -42.36 2.72 1.31
N THR A 125 -42.38 3.55 2.35
CA THR A 125 -43.04 3.23 3.63
C THR A 125 -44.56 3.16 3.51
N GLU A 126 -45.15 4.16 2.85
CA GLU A 126 -46.59 4.27 2.61
C GLU A 126 -47.05 3.20 1.61
N ALA A 127 -46.26 2.95 0.57
CA ALA A 127 -46.51 1.88 -0.39
C ALA A 127 -46.55 0.52 0.31
N LYS A 128 -45.55 0.23 1.15
CA LYS A 128 -45.51 -1.00 1.95
C LYS A 128 -46.73 -1.12 2.87
N GLY A 129 -47.11 -0.05 3.58
CA GLY A 129 -48.28 -0.04 4.44
C GLY A 129 -49.58 -0.33 3.67
N ALA A 130 -49.75 0.25 2.48
CA ALA A 130 -50.89 0.00 1.60
C ALA A 130 -50.93 -1.47 1.12
N PHE A 131 -49.80 -2.05 0.74
CA PHE A 131 -49.72 -3.45 0.33
C PHE A 131 -49.95 -4.42 1.49
N GLU A 132 -49.41 -4.14 2.68
CA GLU A 132 -49.66 -4.95 3.88
C GLU A 132 -51.13 -4.90 4.30
N GLU A 133 -51.77 -3.72 4.27
CA GLU A 133 -53.20 -3.57 4.50
C GLU A 133 -54.01 -4.40 3.50
N PHE A 134 -53.62 -4.38 2.23
CA PHE A 134 -54.30 -5.15 1.18
C PHE A 134 -54.20 -6.65 1.45
N LEU A 135 -53.00 -7.15 1.71
CA LEU A 135 -52.75 -8.58 1.94
C LEU A 135 -53.45 -9.10 3.20
N ALA A 136 -53.63 -8.24 4.22
CA ALA A 136 -54.35 -8.58 5.44
C ALA A 136 -55.88 -8.55 5.26
N THR A 137 -56.40 -7.57 4.52
CA THR A 137 -57.84 -7.33 4.38
C THR A 137 -58.47 -8.16 3.26
N TYR A 138 -57.72 -8.40 2.19
CA TYR A 138 -58.18 -9.06 0.96
C TYR A 138 -57.26 -10.23 0.53
N PRO A 139 -56.96 -11.21 1.40
CA PRO A 139 -55.94 -12.25 1.15
C PRO A 139 -56.26 -13.21 -0.01
N GLU A 140 -57.53 -13.31 -0.41
CA GLU A 140 -58.02 -14.19 -1.48
C GLU A 140 -58.42 -13.41 -2.75
N HIS A 141 -58.17 -12.09 -2.79
CA HIS A 141 -58.54 -11.27 -3.94
C HIS A 141 -57.64 -11.56 -5.15
N PRO A 142 -58.15 -11.56 -6.40
CA PRO A 142 -57.35 -11.84 -7.60
C PRO A 142 -56.12 -10.95 -7.79
N LEU A 143 -56.12 -9.75 -7.19
CA LEU A 143 -55.01 -8.79 -7.25
C LEU A 143 -53.83 -9.14 -6.35
N VAL A 144 -53.95 -10.09 -5.43
CA VAL A 144 -52.87 -10.42 -4.48
C VAL A 144 -51.57 -10.74 -5.22
N GLY A 145 -51.62 -11.48 -6.34
CA GLY A 145 -50.43 -11.73 -7.15
C GLY A 145 -49.78 -10.45 -7.71
N GLY A 146 -50.59 -9.48 -8.15
CA GLY A 146 -50.10 -8.17 -8.60
C GLY A 146 -49.54 -7.31 -7.47
N ILE A 147 -50.17 -7.33 -6.29
CA ILE A 147 -49.66 -6.66 -5.08
C ILE A 147 -48.30 -7.23 -4.66
N LEU A 148 -48.15 -8.57 -4.69
CA LEU A 148 -46.88 -9.22 -4.40
C LEU A 148 -45.79 -8.84 -5.42
N LEU A 149 -46.13 -8.69 -6.71
CA LEU A 149 -45.18 -8.19 -7.71
C LEU A 149 -44.71 -6.77 -7.37
N ASN A 150 -45.63 -5.87 -7.07
CA ASN A 150 -45.32 -4.47 -6.74
C ASN A 150 -44.49 -4.37 -5.45
N ALA A 151 -44.86 -5.13 -4.41
CA ALA A 151 -44.09 -5.24 -3.17
C ALA A 151 -42.67 -5.78 -3.42
N GLY A 152 -42.52 -6.83 -4.23
CA GLY A 152 -41.23 -7.36 -4.63
C GLY A 152 -40.36 -6.33 -5.38
N ASN A 153 -40.97 -5.57 -6.29
CA ASN A 153 -40.29 -4.52 -7.05
C ASN A 153 -39.82 -3.38 -6.12
N SER A 154 -40.60 -3.06 -5.09
CA SER A 154 -40.21 -2.10 -4.06
C SER A 154 -38.95 -2.58 -3.32
N PHE A 155 -38.95 -3.83 -2.87
CA PHE A 155 -37.78 -4.43 -2.22
C PHE A 155 -36.54 -4.45 -3.12
N LEU A 156 -36.70 -4.75 -4.42
CA LEU A 156 -35.61 -4.67 -5.39
C LEU A 156 -35.03 -3.26 -5.49
N LYS A 157 -35.88 -2.24 -5.62
CA LYS A 157 -35.48 -0.83 -5.72
C LYS A 157 -34.74 -0.36 -4.47
N ASP A 158 -35.18 -0.83 -3.31
CA ASP A 158 -34.56 -0.56 -2.00
C ASP A 158 -33.32 -1.44 -1.73
N ARG A 159 -32.88 -2.24 -2.71
CA ARG A 159 -31.73 -3.17 -2.65
C ARG A 159 -31.88 -4.30 -1.61
N GLN A 160 -33.10 -4.60 -1.20
CA GLN A 160 -33.48 -5.68 -0.29
C GLN A 160 -33.74 -6.97 -1.08
N TYR A 161 -32.68 -7.54 -1.65
CA TYR A 161 -32.77 -8.63 -2.63
C TYR A 161 -33.31 -9.94 -2.04
N ILE A 162 -33.02 -10.22 -0.76
CA ILE A 162 -33.49 -11.44 -0.11
C ILE A 162 -35.02 -11.37 0.09
N GLU A 163 -35.50 -10.26 0.64
CA GLU A 163 -36.91 -9.97 0.85
C GLU A 163 -37.67 -10.00 -0.49
N ALA A 164 -37.14 -9.33 -1.52
CA ALA A 164 -37.68 -9.40 -2.87
C ALA A 164 -37.82 -10.85 -3.35
N SER A 165 -36.76 -11.66 -3.22
CA SER A 165 -36.77 -13.05 -3.65
C SER A 165 -37.82 -13.91 -2.93
N LEU A 166 -38.07 -13.66 -1.64
CA LEU A 166 -39.07 -14.38 -0.86
C LEU A 166 -40.49 -14.04 -1.33
N VAL A 167 -40.75 -12.76 -1.62
CA VAL A 167 -42.05 -12.30 -2.12
C VAL A 167 -42.34 -12.90 -3.50
N TYR A 168 -41.39 -12.82 -4.44
CA TYR A 168 -41.58 -13.39 -5.78
C TYR A 168 -41.72 -14.90 -5.77
N ARG A 169 -40.98 -15.60 -4.88
CA ARG A 169 -41.11 -17.06 -4.73
C ARG A 169 -42.53 -17.48 -4.39
N ARG A 170 -43.25 -16.69 -3.58
CA ARG A 170 -44.65 -16.96 -3.24
C ARG A 170 -45.56 -16.94 -4.48
N ILE A 171 -45.33 -15.99 -5.39
CA ILE A 171 -46.07 -15.87 -6.65
C ILE A 171 -45.85 -17.12 -7.52
N VAL A 172 -44.60 -17.60 -7.58
CA VAL A 172 -44.25 -18.73 -8.45
C VAL A 172 -44.70 -20.10 -7.89
N GLN A 173 -44.78 -20.23 -6.56
CA GLN A 173 -45.14 -21.48 -5.89
C GLN A 173 -46.65 -21.71 -5.75
N GLU A 174 -47.46 -20.65 -5.73
CA GLU A 174 -48.90 -20.74 -5.52
C GLU A 174 -49.66 -20.77 -6.87
N PRO A 175 -50.31 -21.89 -7.26
CA PRO A 175 -50.96 -22.02 -8.57
C PRO A 175 -52.07 -20.99 -8.85
N ARG A 176 -52.68 -20.45 -7.78
CA ARG A 176 -53.74 -19.44 -7.87
C ARG A 176 -53.25 -18.10 -8.46
N TRP A 177 -51.93 -17.84 -8.45
CA TRP A 177 -51.32 -16.65 -9.04
C TRP A 177 -50.70 -16.91 -10.41
N SER A 178 -51.15 -17.94 -11.13
CA SER A 178 -50.64 -18.35 -12.45
C SER A 178 -50.53 -17.20 -13.47
N ARG A 179 -51.48 -16.24 -13.45
CA ARG A 179 -51.46 -15.03 -14.29
C ARG A 179 -50.17 -14.20 -14.12
N TYR A 180 -49.59 -14.20 -12.92
CA TYR A 180 -48.41 -13.42 -12.55
C TYR A 180 -47.13 -14.27 -12.43
N GLN A 181 -47.22 -15.58 -12.70
CA GLN A 181 -46.14 -16.52 -12.44
C GLN A 181 -44.86 -16.19 -13.21
N VAL A 182 -44.96 -15.83 -14.49
CA VAL A 182 -43.78 -15.52 -15.32
C VAL A 182 -43.14 -14.19 -14.92
N GLN A 183 -43.94 -13.18 -14.57
CA GLN A 183 -43.44 -11.91 -14.03
C GLN A 183 -42.79 -12.11 -12.65
N GLY A 184 -43.37 -12.97 -11.81
CA GLY A 184 -42.80 -13.35 -10.52
C GLY A 184 -41.48 -14.11 -10.70
N ALA A 185 -41.41 -15.01 -11.69
CA ALA A 185 -40.17 -15.70 -12.03
C ALA A 185 -39.08 -14.74 -12.51
N LEU A 186 -39.42 -13.71 -13.29
CA LEU A 186 -38.46 -12.67 -13.70
C LEU A 186 -37.97 -11.86 -12.51
N GLY A 187 -38.87 -11.38 -11.66
CA GLY A 187 -38.49 -10.67 -10.42
C GLY A 187 -37.62 -11.53 -9.51
N LEU A 188 -37.91 -12.83 -9.41
CA LEU A 188 -37.08 -13.79 -8.67
C LEU A 188 -35.70 -13.99 -9.31
N ALA A 189 -35.63 -14.05 -10.65
CA ALA A 189 -34.37 -14.12 -11.38
C ALA A 189 -33.51 -12.87 -11.14
N ASP A 190 -34.10 -11.68 -11.25
CA ASP A 190 -33.42 -10.41 -11.02
C ASP A 190 -32.94 -10.28 -9.56
N ALA A 191 -33.80 -10.59 -8.58
CA ALA A 191 -33.44 -10.55 -7.16
C ALA A 191 -32.29 -11.51 -6.81
N THR A 192 -32.32 -12.72 -7.38
CA THR A 192 -31.26 -13.70 -7.16
C THR A 192 -29.98 -13.33 -7.92
N ALA A 193 -30.07 -12.68 -9.09
CA ALA A 193 -28.91 -12.16 -9.81
C ALA A 193 -28.25 -11.01 -9.06
N PHE A 194 -29.02 -10.04 -8.55
CA PHE A 194 -28.51 -8.88 -7.82
C PHE A 194 -27.85 -9.27 -6.49
N SER A 195 -28.31 -10.35 -5.86
CA SER A 195 -27.67 -10.93 -4.67
C SER A 195 -26.48 -11.86 -4.98
N GLY A 196 -26.17 -12.11 -6.26
CA GLY A 196 -25.07 -12.98 -6.67
C GLY A 196 -25.37 -14.49 -6.56
N ALA A 197 -26.63 -14.87 -6.35
CA ALA A 197 -27.08 -16.26 -6.33
C ALA A 197 -27.25 -16.81 -7.76
N TRP A 198 -26.14 -16.90 -8.51
CA TRP A 198 -26.10 -17.16 -9.94
C TRP A 198 -26.79 -18.46 -10.38
N ASP A 199 -26.78 -19.51 -9.56
CA ASP A 199 -27.45 -20.77 -9.89
C ASP A 199 -28.98 -20.62 -9.92
N GLN A 200 -29.55 -19.88 -8.96
CA GLN A 200 -30.98 -19.62 -8.89
C GLN A 200 -31.39 -18.64 -9.97
N ALA A 201 -30.60 -17.58 -10.17
CA ALA A 201 -30.81 -16.61 -11.24
C ALA A 201 -30.87 -17.30 -12.60
N TYR A 202 -29.90 -18.18 -12.86
CA TYR A 202 -29.81 -18.92 -14.12
C TYR A 202 -31.06 -19.76 -14.36
N TYR A 203 -31.47 -20.55 -13.36
CA TYR A 203 -32.68 -21.37 -13.46
C TYR A 203 -33.91 -20.52 -13.79
N TRP A 204 -34.14 -19.42 -13.05
CA TRP A 204 -35.34 -18.61 -13.23
C TRP A 204 -35.33 -17.80 -14.53
N TYR A 205 -34.18 -17.29 -14.95
CA TYR A 205 -34.08 -16.68 -16.28
C TYR A 205 -34.37 -17.69 -17.39
N GLN A 206 -33.90 -18.94 -17.29
CA GLN A 206 -34.23 -19.97 -18.28
C GLN A 206 -35.74 -20.26 -18.34
N VAL A 207 -36.42 -20.27 -17.20
CA VAL A 207 -37.89 -20.41 -17.15
C VAL A 207 -38.57 -19.25 -17.87
N VAL A 208 -38.16 -18.01 -17.59
CA VAL A 208 -38.75 -16.83 -18.23
C VAL A 208 -38.43 -16.78 -19.73
N ASP A 209 -37.21 -17.12 -20.13
CA ASP A 209 -36.75 -17.15 -21.52
C ASP A 209 -37.51 -18.21 -22.34
N ALA A 210 -37.85 -19.35 -21.73
CA ALA A 210 -38.65 -20.40 -22.37
C ALA A 210 -40.13 -20.01 -22.54
N GLU A 211 -40.72 -19.35 -21.54
CA GLU A 211 -42.16 -19.01 -21.53
C GLU A 211 -42.47 -17.68 -22.23
N ASN A 212 -41.70 -16.62 -21.94
CA ASN A 212 -41.90 -15.30 -22.50
C ASN A 212 -40.58 -14.49 -22.55
N PRO A 213 -39.71 -14.74 -23.55
CA PRO A 213 -38.40 -14.10 -23.65
C PRO A 213 -38.47 -12.59 -23.86
N ARG A 214 -39.63 -12.06 -24.32
CA ARG A 214 -39.83 -10.61 -24.46
C ARG A 214 -39.77 -9.89 -23.12
N LEU A 215 -40.13 -10.55 -22.02
CA LEU A 215 -40.11 -9.92 -20.70
C LEU A 215 -38.70 -9.56 -20.22
N ILE A 216 -37.71 -10.38 -20.58
CA ILE A 216 -36.30 -10.09 -20.26
C ILE A 216 -35.82 -8.91 -21.11
N ARG A 217 -36.22 -8.87 -22.39
CA ARG A 217 -35.76 -7.89 -23.37
C ARG A 217 -36.30 -6.47 -23.16
N THR A 218 -37.46 -6.32 -22.51
CA THR A 218 -38.06 -5.01 -22.21
C THR A 218 -37.34 -4.26 -21.08
N SER A 219 -36.51 -4.95 -20.30
CA SER A 219 -35.77 -4.39 -19.17
C SER A 219 -34.27 -4.39 -19.47
N ALA A 220 -33.64 -3.20 -19.43
CA ALA A 220 -32.18 -3.08 -19.56
C ALA A 220 -31.47 -3.87 -18.46
N ALA A 221 -31.93 -3.74 -17.21
CA ALA A 221 -31.41 -4.49 -16.07
C ALA A 221 -31.56 -6.01 -16.27
N SER A 222 -32.76 -6.51 -16.56
CA SER A 222 -32.97 -7.96 -16.62
C SER A 222 -32.20 -8.61 -17.78
N SER A 223 -32.15 -7.96 -18.95
CA SER A 223 -31.33 -8.43 -20.08
C SER A 223 -29.83 -8.44 -19.76
N PHE A 224 -29.32 -7.39 -19.10
CA PHE A 224 -27.92 -7.31 -18.69
C PHE A 224 -27.55 -8.39 -17.66
N TYR A 225 -28.36 -8.53 -16.61
CA TYR A 225 -28.11 -9.47 -15.53
C TYR A 225 -28.32 -10.93 -15.96
N TYR A 226 -29.15 -11.20 -16.97
CA TYR A 226 -29.18 -12.52 -17.58
C TYR A 226 -27.87 -12.82 -18.32
N GLY A 227 -27.34 -11.85 -19.09
CA GLY A 227 -26.00 -11.95 -19.68
C GLY A 227 -24.91 -12.18 -18.64
N LEU A 228 -24.91 -11.42 -17.54
CA LEU A 228 -23.97 -11.57 -16.44
C LEU A 228 -24.06 -12.96 -15.80
N THR A 229 -25.29 -13.45 -15.58
CA THR A 229 -25.55 -14.78 -15.04
C THR A 229 -25.00 -15.86 -15.97
N LYS A 230 -25.23 -15.75 -17.30
CA LYS A 230 -24.68 -16.66 -18.31
C LYS A 230 -23.15 -16.69 -18.27
N ALA A 231 -22.50 -15.52 -18.18
CA ALA A 231 -21.05 -15.44 -18.06
C ALA A 231 -20.54 -16.14 -16.79
N LYS A 232 -21.20 -15.95 -15.64
CA LYS A 232 -20.87 -16.63 -14.37
C LYS A 232 -21.12 -18.13 -14.41
N LYS A 233 -22.03 -18.60 -15.25
CA LYS A 233 -22.28 -20.02 -15.54
C LYS A 233 -21.36 -20.60 -16.61
N ASN A 234 -20.26 -19.91 -16.93
CA ASN A 234 -19.27 -20.33 -17.92
C ASN A 234 -19.86 -20.49 -19.34
N GLN A 235 -20.85 -19.66 -19.69
CA GLN A 235 -21.44 -19.54 -21.02
C GLN A 235 -21.16 -18.13 -21.59
N PRO A 236 -19.90 -17.79 -21.89
CA PRO A 236 -19.52 -16.41 -22.22
C PRO A 236 -20.00 -15.97 -23.61
N LEU A 237 -20.18 -16.90 -24.57
CA LEU A 237 -20.72 -16.56 -25.89
C LEU A 237 -22.20 -16.16 -25.78
N ASP A 238 -23.02 -16.97 -25.11
CA ASP A 238 -24.44 -16.64 -24.85
C ASP A 238 -24.58 -15.34 -24.05
N ALA A 239 -23.64 -15.04 -23.16
CA ALA A 239 -23.64 -13.78 -22.41
C ALA A 239 -23.48 -12.57 -23.33
N VAL A 240 -22.62 -12.65 -24.34
CA VAL A 240 -22.42 -11.57 -25.33
C VAL A 240 -23.69 -11.28 -26.10
N ASP A 241 -24.46 -12.31 -26.49
CA ASP A 241 -25.73 -12.11 -27.16
C ASP A 241 -26.70 -11.28 -26.31
N TRP A 242 -26.77 -11.56 -25.01
CA TRP A 242 -27.59 -10.78 -24.08
C TRP A 242 -27.06 -9.37 -23.84
N TYR A 243 -25.74 -9.19 -23.74
CA TYR A 243 -25.15 -7.84 -23.67
C TYR A 243 -25.45 -7.00 -24.91
N LEU A 244 -25.40 -7.60 -26.10
CA LEU A 244 -25.78 -6.94 -27.35
C LEU A 244 -27.28 -6.60 -27.37
N ILE A 245 -28.14 -7.49 -26.86
CA ILE A 245 -29.57 -7.21 -26.71
C ILE A 245 -29.79 -6.01 -25.78
N THR A 246 -29.11 -5.95 -24.64
CA THR A 246 -29.19 -4.81 -23.70
C THR A 246 -28.84 -3.51 -24.41
N TYR A 247 -27.68 -3.44 -25.05
CA TYR A 247 -27.23 -2.22 -25.74
C TYR A 247 -28.15 -1.82 -26.91
N ASN A 248 -28.56 -2.78 -27.76
CA ASN A 248 -29.36 -2.49 -28.95
C ASN A 248 -30.79 -2.04 -28.63
N LEU A 249 -31.39 -2.56 -27.55
CA LEU A 249 -32.75 -2.21 -27.15
C LEU A 249 -32.80 -1.02 -26.21
N HIS A 250 -31.77 -0.82 -25.39
CA HIS A 250 -31.72 0.20 -24.34
C HIS A 250 -30.43 1.02 -24.38
N PRO A 251 -30.09 1.69 -25.50
CA PRO A 251 -28.79 2.35 -25.69
C PRO A 251 -28.52 3.56 -24.79
N GLN A 252 -29.49 3.99 -23.99
CA GLN A 252 -29.37 5.10 -23.02
C GLN A 252 -29.31 4.60 -21.57
N ALA A 253 -29.48 3.29 -21.33
CA ALA A 253 -29.46 2.73 -19.99
C ALA A 253 -28.03 2.49 -19.52
N ILE A 254 -27.73 2.74 -18.25
CA ILE A 254 -26.39 2.57 -17.69
C ILE A 254 -25.88 1.11 -17.82
N GLU A 255 -26.79 0.13 -17.76
CA GLU A 255 -26.51 -1.29 -17.96
C GLU A 255 -25.92 -1.58 -19.34
N SER A 256 -26.31 -0.82 -20.36
CA SER A 256 -25.75 -0.95 -21.70
C SER A 256 -24.27 -0.55 -21.74
N GLY A 257 -23.85 0.45 -20.96
CA GLY A 257 -22.44 0.78 -20.79
C GLY A 257 -21.65 -0.37 -20.13
N TYR A 258 -22.20 -1.00 -19.08
CA TYR A 258 -21.55 -2.18 -18.49
C TYR A 258 -21.52 -3.36 -19.48
N ALA A 259 -22.59 -3.57 -20.25
CA ALA A 259 -22.68 -4.59 -21.29
C ALA A 259 -21.54 -4.44 -22.33
N LEU A 260 -21.31 -3.22 -22.84
CA LEU A 260 -20.20 -2.92 -23.76
C LEU A 260 -18.84 -3.28 -23.15
N ASN A 261 -18.60 -2.90 -21.89
CA ASN A 261 -17.36 -3.25 -21.19
C ASN A 261 -17.16 -4.77 -21.06
N HIS A 262 -18.23 -5.52 -20.77
CA HIS A 262 -18.16 -6.98 -20.68
C HIS A 262 -17.90 -7.63 -22.05
N ILE A 263 -18.50 -7.11 -23.12
CA ILE A 263 -18.19 -7.56 -24.49
C ILE A 263 -16.72 -7.30 -24.82
N GLY A 264 -16.22 -6.09 -24.52
CA GLY A 264 -14.81 -5.73 -24.71
C GLY A 264 -13.87 -6.69 -23.97
N GLN A 265 -14.15 -6.96 -22.69
CA GLN A 265 -13.35 -7.89 -21.88
C GLN A 265 -13.37 -9.32 -22.44
N TYR A 266 -14.52 -9.81 -22.92
CA TYR A 266 -14.61 -11.11 -23.57
C TYR A 266 -13.76 -11.15 -24.85
N LEU A 267 -13.86 -10.14 -25.70
CA LEU A 267 -13.09 -10.08 -26.95
C LEU A 267 -11.58 -10.02 -26.70
N LEU A 268 -11.12 -9.31 -25.67
CA LEU A 268 -9.72 -9.34 -25.23
C LEU A 268 -9.28 -10.76 -24.86
N SER A 269 -10.11 -11.51 -24.11
CA SER A 269 -9.81 -12.91 -23.75
C SER A 269 -9.71 -13.84 -24.96
N GLN A 270 -10.31 -13.45 -26.09
CA GLN A 270 -10.25 -14.17 -27.37
C GLN A 270 -9.18 -13.63 -28.31
N HIS A 271 -8.27 -12.78 -27.82
CA HIS A 271 -7.23 -12.11 -28.62
C HIS A 271 -7.78 -11.26 -29.78
N ARG A 272 -9.01 -10.74 -29.64
CA ARG A 272 -9.66 -9.83 -30.61
C ARG A 272 -9.57 -8.39 -30.14
N GLU A 273 -8.33 -7.90 -30.03
CA GLU A 273 -8.00 -6.65 -29.36
C GLU A 273 -8.70 -5.42 -29.93
N LEU A 274 -8.64 -5.22 -31.25
CA LEU A 274 -9.22 -4.03 -31.88
C LEU A 274 -10.74 -3.97 -31.77
N ALA A 275 -11.40 -5.13 -31.87
CA ALA A 275 -12.83 -5.20 -31.64
C ALA A 275 -13.16 -4.85 -30.18
N ALA A 276 -12.35 -5.32 -29.22
CA ALA A 276 -12.54 -4.96 -27.82
C ALA A 276 -12.39 -3.46 -27.57
N LEU A 277 -11.37 -2.83 -28.15
CA LEU A 277 -11.14 -1.39 -28.04
C LEU A 277 -12.33 -0.58 -28.56
N TRP A 278 -12.97 -1.03 -29.64
CA TRP A 278 -14.18 -0.39 -30.15
C TRP A 278 -15.29 -0.39 -29.09
N PHE A 279 -15.59 -1.54 -28.46
CA PHE A 279 -16.62 -1.59 -27.41
C PHE A 279 -16.27 -0.76 -26.16
N PHE A 280 -14.98 -0.73 -25.76
CA PHE A 280 -14.57 0.14 -24.66
C PHE A 280 -14.69 1.64 -25.01
N GLN A 281 -14.38 2.00 -26.25
CA GLN A 281 -14.50 3.37 -26.74
C GLN A 281 -15.98 3.80 -26.79
N GLU A 282 -16.86 2.93 -27.27
CA GLU A 282 -18.31 3.17 -27.24
C GLU A 282 -18.84 3.37 -25.82
N SER A 283 -18.36 2.57 -24.87
CA SER A 283 -18.70 2.78 -23.46
C SER A 283 -18.18 4.13 -22.96
N ALA A 284 -16.91 4.44 -23.26
CA ALA A 284 -16.25 5.67 -22.83
C ALA A 284 -16.86 6.95 -23.42
N SER A 285 -17.40 6.89 -24.64
CA SER A 285 -17.99 8.03 -25.35
C SER A 285 -19.45 8.27 -24.95
N HIS A 286 -20.29 7.24 -25.00
CA HIS A 286 -21.73 7.36 -24.77
C HIS A 286 -22.08 7.53 -23.29
N TYR A 287 -21.25 6.98 -22.38
CA TYR A 287 -21.49 7.01 -20.93
C TYR A 287 -20.40 7.78 -20.18
N ALA A 288 -19.85 8.83 -20.82
CA ALA A 288 -18.63 9.52 -20.38
C ALA A 288 -18.66 10.06 -18.93
N GLN A 289 -19.84 10.43 -18.42
CA GLN A 289 -20.03 10.95 -17.06
C GLN A 289 -20.39 9.87 -16.03
N GLU A 290 -20.65 8.65 -16.49
CA GLU A 290 -21.11 7.53 -15.68
C GLU A 290 -19.97 6.55 -15.43
N GLU A 291 -20.16 5.67 -14.44
CA GLU A 291 -19.20 4.62 -14.11
C GLU A 291 -18.80 3.73 -15.30
N PRO A 292 -19.73 3.19 -16.13
CA PRO A 292 -19.32 2.36 -17.25
C PRO A 292 -18.43 3.07 -18.28
N GLY A 293 -18.58 4.39 -18.47
CA GLY A 293 -17.68 5.13 -19.34
C GLY A 293 -16.26 5.23 -18.78
N ARG A 294 -16.14 5.47 -17.47
CA ARG A 294 -14.83 5.45 -16.78
C ARG A 294 -14.18 4.05 -16.84
N ARG A 295 -14.96 2.99 -16.67
CA ARG A 295 -14.49 1.60 -16.83
C ARG A 295 -14.05 1.28 -18.26
N GLY A 296 -14.73 1.83 -19.27
CA GLY A 296 -14.32 1.72 -20.68
C GLY A 296 -12.94 2.35 -20.92
N LYS A 297 -12.73 3.58 -20.43
CA LYS A 297 -11.41 4.25 -20.47
C LYS A 297 -10.33 3.42 -19.78
N ALA A 298 -10.65 2.82 -18.63
CA ALA A 298 -9.75 1.92 -17.92
C ALA A 298 -9.35 0.70 -18.77
N GLY A 299 -10.30 0.09 -19.48
CA GLY A 299 -10.06 -1.00 -20.42
C GLY A 299 -9.08 -0.63 -21.52
N ILE A 300 -9.24 0.56 -22.10
CA ILE A 300 -8.33 1.11 -23.12
C ILE A 300 -6.92 1.32 -22.54
N ILE A 301 -6.81 1.91 -21.34
CA ILE A 301 -5.52 2.14 -20.67
C ILE A 301 -4.79 0.82 -20.42
N ARG A 302 -5.48 -0.20 -19.88
CA ARG A 302 -4.89 -1.53 -19.65
C ARG A 302 -4.32 -2.12 -20.93
N TRP A 303 -5.07 -2.03 -22.04
CA TRP A 303 -4.60 -2.51 -23.34
C TRP A 303 -3.39 -1.70 -23.82
N MET A 304 -3.44 -0.37 -23.75
CA MET A 304 -2.32 0.50 -24.15
C MET A 304 -1.05 0.18 -23.37
N VAL A 305 -1.13 0.06 -22.05
CA VAL A 305 0.02 -0.29 -21.20
C VAL A 305 0.56 -1.67 -21.57
N SER A 306 -0.33 -2.66 -21.77
CA SER A 306 0.08 -4.01 -22.18
C SER A 306 0.80 -3.99 -23.54
N TYR A 307 0.26 -3.29 -24.52
CA TYR A 307 0.82 -3.20 -25.88
C TYR A 307 2.15 -2.46 -25.87
N LEU A 308 2.26 -1.34 -25.16
CA LEU A 308 3.49 -0.54 -25.07
C LEU A 308 4.61 -1.23 -24.28
N SER A 309 4.27 -2.17 -23.40
CA SER A 309 5.24 -2.94 -22.61
C SER A 309 5.89 -4.09 -23.40
N SER A 310 5.41 -4.39 -24.60
CA SER A 310 5.98 -5.40 -25.50
C SER A 310 6.71 -4.77 -26.69
N GLU A 311 7.72 -5.45 -27.19
CA GLU A 311 8.43 -5.02 -28.41
C GLU A 311 7.57 -5.28 -29.66
N HIS A 312 7.47 -4.27 -30.53
CA HIS A 312 6.74 -4.34 -31.79
C HIS A 312 7.60 -3.83 -32.95
N THR A 313 7.48 -4.49 -34.09
CA THR A 313 8.10 -4.09 -35.34
C THR A 313 7.40 -2.87 -35.94
N ARG A 314 8.09 -2.18 -36.86
CA ARG A 314 7.53 -1.04 -37.59
C ARG A 314 6.27 -1.42 -38.38
N ASP A 315 6.22 -2.63 -38.93
CA ASP A 315 5.08 -3.10 -39.71
C ASP A 315 3.87 -3.42 -38.82
N GLU A 316 4.09 -3.95 -37.61
CA GLU A 316 3.03 -4.14 -36.61
C GLU A 316 2.46 -2.81 -36.14
N TRP A 317 3.31 -1.82 -35.87
CA TRP A 317 2.87 -0.46 -35.56
C TRP A 317 2.04 0.13 -36.71
N LYS A 318 2.50 0.02 -37.95
CA LYS A 318 1.75 0.53 -39.10
C LYS A 318 0.39 -0.18 -39.23
N ALA A 319 0.38 -1.51 -39.13
CA ALA A 319 -0.85 -2.30 -39.21
C ALA A 319 -1.83 -1.97 -38.07
N LEU A 320 -1.34 -1.65 -36.87
CA LEU A 320 -2.17 -1.17 -35.77
C LEU A 320 -2.83 0.16 -36.14
N HIS A 321 -2.05 1.17 -36.54
CA HIS A 321 -2.59 2.49 -36.88
C HIS A 321 -3.57 2.43 -38.06
N ASP A 322 -3.22 1.73 -39.14
CA ASP A 322 -4.10 1.56 -40.31
C ASP A 322 -5.46 0.95 -39.91
N ARG A 323 -5.47 0.03 -38.94
CA ARG A 323 -6.70 -0.59 -38.44
C ARG A 323 -7.47 0.26 -37.44
N LEU A 324 -6.79 1.02 -36.58
CA LEU A 324 -7.44 1.98 -35.69
C LEU A 324 -8.17 3.05 -36.52
N ASP A 325 -7.52 3.58 -37.56
CA ASP A 325 -8.12 4.52 -38.51
C ASP A 325 -9.32 3.89 -39.24
N ALA A 326 -9.21 2.65 -39.69
CA ALA A 326 -10.32 1.95 -40.35
C ALA A 326 -11.54 1.69 -39.45
N LEU A 327 -11.36 1.74 -38.12
CA LEU A 327 -12.41 1.59 -37.12
C LEU A 327 -12.85 2.94 -36.52
N ASP A 328 -12.37 4.06 -37.05
CA ASP A 328 -12.57 5.41 -36.53
C ASP A 328 -12.20 5.55 -35.03
N LEU A 329 -11.16 4.81 -34.59
CA LEU A 329 -10.66 4.83 -33.21
C LEU A 329 -9.47 5.79 -33.06
N PHE A 330 -9.76 6.98 -32.55
CA PHE A 330 -8.74 8.01 -32.29
C PHE A 330 -8.05 7.80 -30.93
N LEU A 331 -7.12 6.85 -30.88
CA LEU A 331 -6.33 6.54 -29.69
C LEU A 331 -4.88 7.01 -29.85
N LEU A 332 -4.38 7.77 -28.87
CA LEU A 332 -2.95 8.11 -28.79
C LEU A 332 -2.20 6.95 -28.14
N VAL A 333 -1.81 5.94 -28.92
CA VAL A 333 -1.10 4.75 -28.42
C VAL A 333 0.38 5.07 -28.11
N SER A 334 0.61 5.81 -27.02
CA SER A 334 1.92 6.18 -26.49
C SER A 334 1.87 6.27 -24.97
N TRP A 335 3.04 6.34 -24.32
CA TRP A 335 3.10 6.56 -22.87
C TRP A 335 2.51 7.91 -22.46
N ASP A 336 2.68 8.97 -23.27
CA ASP A 336 1.98 10.25 -23.06
C ASP A 336 0.46 10.11 -23.10
N GLY A 337 -0.06 9.31 -24.05
CA GLY A 337 -1.49 9.00 -24.12
C GLY A 337 -1.99 8.22 -22.90
N VAL A 338 -1.18 7.30 -22.36
CA VAL A 338 -1.49 6.64 -21.08
C VAL A 338 -1.56 7.66 -19.94
N ILE A 339 -0.60 8.60 -19.86
CA ILE A 339 -0.60 9.65 -18.83
C ILE A 339 -1.87 10.49 -18.91
N GLU A 340 -2.26 10.96 -20.10
CA GLU A 340 -3.46 11.76 -20.30
C GLU A 340 -4.72 11.01 -19.88
N ALA A 341 -4.89 9.77 -20.36
CA ALA A 341 -6.04 8.94 -20.05
C ALA A 341 -6.09 8.60 -18.56
N ALA A 342 -4.98 8.20 -17.94
CA ALA A 342 -4.88 7.89 -16.53
C ALA A 342 -5.22 9.08 -15.64
N ARG A 343 -4.67 10.28 -15.93
CA ARG A 343 -4.98 11.51 -15.18
C ARG A 343 -6.48 11.84 -15.17
N SER A 344 -7.20 11.51 -16.24
CA SER A 344 -8.65 11.70 -16.28
C SER A 344 -9.43 10.80 -15.31
N LEU A 345 -8.79 9.73 -14.80
CA LEU A 345 -9.40 8.74 -13.93
C LEU A 345 -8.88 8.74 -12.48
N VAL A 346 -7.76 9.41 -12.17
CA VAL A 346 -7.19 9.45 -10.80
C VAL A 346 -8.16 10.03 -9.77
N ASN A 347 -9.10 10.89 -10.19
CA ASN A 347 -10.13 11.47 -9.31
C ASN A 347 -11.50 10.79 -9.46
N SER A 348 -11.56 9.55 -9.94
CA SER A 348 -12.82 8.81 -10.11
C SER A 348 -13.50 8.56 -8.75
N PRO A 349 -14.85 8.59 -8.69
CA PRO A 349 -15.60 8.21 -7.49
C PRO A 349 -15.34 6.77 -7.04
N GLU A 350 -15.01 5.87 -7.97
CA GLU A 350 -14.67 4.47 -7.72
C GLU A 350 -13.21 4.37 -7.23
N PRO A 351 -12.96 4.08 -5.94
CA PRO A 351 -11.61 4.10 -5.38
C PRO A 351 -10.67 3.09 -6.05
N GLU A 352 -11.18 1.90 -6.40
CA GLU A 352 -10.38 0.87 -7.06
C GLU A 352 -9.91 1.30 -8.44
N LEU A 353 -10.72 2.13 -9.13
CA LEU A 353 -10.40 2.64 -10.46
C LEU A 353 -9.44 3.83 -10.38
N ALA A 354 -9.65 4.73 -9.41
CA ALA A 354 -8.75 5.84 -9.14
C ALA A 354 -7.33 5.34 -8.82
N GLU A 355 -7.22 4.33 -7.95
CA GLU A 355 -5.94 3.73 -7.58
C GLU A 355 -5.28 2.97 -8.75
N GLU A 356 -6.06 2.25 -9.54
CA GLU A 356 -5.57 1.62 -10.77
C GLU A 356 -5.02 2.65 -11.77
N ALA A 357 -5.75 3.75 -11.99
CA ALA A 357 -5.31 4.81 -12.89
C ALA A 357 -4.00 5.46 -12.41
N GLN A 358 -3.88 5.69 -11.10
CA GLN A 358 -2.64 6.19 -10.51
C GLN A 358 -1.48 5.20 -10.69
N PHE A 359 -1.74 3.90 -10.66
CA PHE A 359 -0.72 2.89 -10.93
C PHE A 359 -0.26 2.95 -12.38
N TRP A 360 -1.20 3.04 -13.33
CA TRP A 360 -0.89 3.19 -14.75
C TRP A 360 -0.17 4.50 -15.07
N LEU A 361 -0.47 5.58 -14.34
CA LEU A 361 0.27 6.83 -14.41
C LEU A 361 1.76 6.60 -14.05
N GLY A 362 2.03 5.88 -12.96
CA GLY A 362 3.39 5.51 -12.58
C GLY A 362 4.11 4.63 -13.62
N LYS A 363 3.39 3.67 -14.21
CA LYS A 363 3.91 2.84 -15.31
C LYS A 363 4.24 3.64 -16.56
N ALA A 364 3.43 4.63 -16.89
CA ALA A 364 3.69 5.46 -18.06
C ALA A 364 4.91 6.36 -17.88
N HIS A 365 5.09 6.94 -16.70
CA HIS A 365 6.32 7.66 -16.36
C HIS A 365 7.57 6.75 -16.40
N GLU A 366 7.45 5.49 -15.97
CA GLU A 366 8.53 4.49 -16.13
C GLU A 366 8.86 4.26 -17.61
N GLY A 367 7.84 4.12 -18.46
CA GLY A 367 8.00 3.95 -19.91
C GLY A 367 8.61 5.15 -20.64
N LEU A 368 8.48 6.36 -20.08
CA LEU A 368 9.14 7.59 -20.56
C LEU A 368 10.51 7.83 -19.93
N GLU A 369 11.01 6.91 -19.09
CA GLU A 369 12.22 7.08 -18.29
C GLU A 369 12.17 8.28 -17.32
N ASP A 370 10.98 8.83 -17.05
CA ASP A 370 10.75 9.88 -16.06
C ASP A 370 10.68 9.29 -14.66
N GLN A 371 11.84 9.14 -14.03
CA GLN A 371 11.95 8.57 -12.70
C GLN A 371 11.22 9.40 -11.64
N GLU A 372 11.25 10.74 -11.73
CA GLU A 372 10.62 11.61 -10.73
C GLU A 372 9.10 11.46 -10.78
N GLY A 373 8.50 11.48 -11.97
CA GLY A 373 7.07 11.26 -12.17
C GLY A 373 6.62 9.88 -11.70
N ALA A 374 7.39 8.83 -12.01
CA ALA A 374 7.07 7.47 -11.59
C ALA A 374 7.13 7.30 -10.06
N ILE A 375 8.18 7.82 -9.41
CA ILE A 375 8.31 7.82 -7.95
C ILE A 375 7.16 8.59 -7.31
N ALA A 376 6.73 9.71 -7.90
CA ALA A 376 5.61 10.49 -7.39
C ALA A 376 4.30 9.69 -7.46
N ALA A 377 3.99 9.11 -8.63
CA ALA A 377 2.75 8.38 -8.86
C ALA A 377 2.62 7.13 -7.97
N TYR A 378 3.64 6.27 -7.94
CA TYR A 378 3.65 5.10 -7.05
C TYR A 378 3.71 5.50 -5.57
N GLY A 379 4.43 6.58 -5.24
CA GLY A 379 4.52 7.08 -3.88
C GLY A 379 3.17 7.51 -3.31
N GLU A 380 2.31 8.09 -4.14
CA GLU A 380 0.93 8.43 -3.75
C GLU A 380 0.15 7.17 -3.37
N LEU A 381 0.15 6.13 -4.21
CA LEU A 381 -0.51 4.86 -3.91
C LEU A 381 -0.02 4.20 -2.62
N VAL A 382 1.29 4.24 -2.39
CA VAL A 382 1.89 3.67 -1.19
C VAL A 382 1.42 4.38 0.09
N ILE A 383 1.20 5.70 0.02
CA ILE A 383 0.81 6.52 1.17
C ILE A 383 -0.70 6.47 1.42
N SER A 384 -1.53 6.64 0.39
CA SER A 384 -2.97 6.84 0.53
C SER A 384 -3.83 5.68 0.03
N GLY A 385 -3.25 4.72 -0.70
CA GLY A 385 -3.99 3.61 -1.30
C GLY A 385 -4.66 2.70 -0.27
N GLN A 386 -5.91 2.34 -0.56
CA GLN A 386 -6.79 1.48 0.23
C GLN A 386 -6.94 0.09 -0.41
N TYR A 387 -6.67 -0.06 -1.70
CA TYR A 387 -6.78 -1.33 -2.41
C TYR A 387 -5.45 -2.09 -2.42
N GLU A 388 -5.41 -3.20 -1.66
CA GLU A 388 -4.18 -3.96 -1.40
C GLU A 388 -3.41 -4.42 -2.65
N PRO A 389 -4.05 -4.91 -3.72
CA PRO A 389 -3.32 -5.27 -4.94
C PRO A 389 -2.48 -4.13 -5.51
N TRP A 390 -3.05 -2.95 -5.76
CA TRP A 390 -2.31 -1.84 -6.38
C TRP A 390 -1.24 -1.29 -5.44
N LYS A 391 -1.57 -1.18 -4.16
CA LYS A 391 -0.64 -0.73 -3.12
C LYS A 391 0.57 -1.64 -3.01
N THR A 392 0.37 -2.96 -2.97
CA THR A 392 1.46 -3.93 -2.84
C THR A 392 2.39 -3.90 -4.05
N HIS A 393 1.84 -3.87 -5.27
CA HIS A 393 2.64 -3.76 -6.48
C HIS A 393 3.41 -2.43 -6.54
N ALA A 394 2.78 -1.32 -6.16
CA ALA A 394 3.43 -0.02 -6.07
C ALA A 394 4.56 -0.02 -5.03
N GLN A 395 4.39 -0.66 -3.87
CA GLN A 395 5.43 -0.81 -2.85
C GLN A 395 6.64 -1.56 -3.40
N GLU A 396 6.44 -2.67 -4.12
CA GLU A 396 7.52 -3.46 -4.70
C GLU A 396 8.32 -2.66 -5.73
N ILE A 397 7.62 -2.04 -6.69
CA ILE A 397 8.23 -1.23 -7.75
C ILE A 397 8.97 -0.04 -7.14
N LEU A 398 8.32 0.73 -6.27
CA LEU A 398 8.92 1.89 -5.63
C LEU A 398 10.15 1.51 -4.80
N THR A 399 10.09 0.40 -4.06
CA THR A 399 11.25 -0.11 -3.30
C THR A 399 12.42 -0.41 -4.23
N ALA A 400 12.17 -1.09 -5.36
CA ALA A 400 13.20 -1.41 -6.34
C ALA A 400 13.80 -0.15 -6.98
N MET A 401 12.97 0.84 -7.35
CA MET A 401 13.40 2.11 -7.92
C MET A 401 14.30 2.89 -6.97
N LEU A 402 13.86 3.10 -5.73
CA LEU A 402 14.63 3.85 -4.74
C LEU A 402 15.95 3.14 -4.40
N LEU A 403 15.93 1.81 -4.30
CA LEU A 403 17.15 1.03 -4.07
C LEU A 403 18.13 1.11 -5.24
N ARG A 404 17.65 1.12 -6.49
CA ARG A 404 18.48 1.33 -7.68
C ARG A 404 19.20 2.68 -7.59
N GLU A 405 18.49 3.73 -7.21
CA GLU A 405 19.04 5.07 -7.06
C GLU A 405 20.06 5.15 -5.92
N PHE A 406 19.74 4.60 -4.74
CA PHE A 406 20.69 4.52 -3.63
C PHE A 406 21.97 3.77 -4.02
N ARG A 407 21.87 2.66 -4.78
CA ARG A 407 23.02 1.91 -5.27
C ARG A 407 23.85 2.71 -6.27
N ALA A 408 23.20 3.42 -7.20
CA ALA A 408 23.88 4.25 -8.19
C ALA A 408 24.70 5.35 -7.51
N LEU A 409 24.07 6.14 -6.65
CA LEU A 409 24.72 7.21 -5.88
C LEU A 409 25.83 6.67 -4.98
N SER A 410 25.62 5.51 -4.35
CA SER A 410 26.64 4.87 -3.53
C SER A 410 27.84 4.39 -4.37
N LYS A 411 27.62 3.86 -5.58
CA LYS A 411 28.68 3.39 -6.47
C LYS A 411 29.55 4.57 -6.95
N GLU A 412 28.91 5.70 -7.22
CA GLU A 412 29.57 6.96 -7.59
C GLU A 412 30.18 7.70 -6.40
N LYS A 413 30.00 7.20 -5.16
CA LYS A 413 30.44 7.84 -3.91
C LYS A 413 29.86 9.24 -3.68
N LYS A 414 28.68 9.53 -4.25
CA LYS A 414 27.94 10.79 -4.09
C LYS A 414 27.13 10.80 -2.79
N TRP A 415 27.82 10.75 -1.65
CA TRP A 415 27.18 10.54 -0.33
C TRP A 415 26.20 11.62 0.07
N VAL A 416 26.50 12.90 -0.20
CA VAL A 416 25.62 14.02 0.14
C VAL A 416 24.34 13.99 -0.70
N GLU A 417 24.45 13.68 -1.98
CA GLU A 417 23.29 13.54 -2.86
C GLU A 417 22.41 12.35 -2.45
N LEU A 418 23.03 11.23 -2.06
CA LEU A 418 22.34 10.06 -1.53
C LEU A 418 21.48 10.42 -0.30
N LEU A 419 22.07 11.13 0.66
CA LEU A 419 21.36 11.53 1.88
C LEU A 419 20.29 12.58 1.61
N ARG A 420 20.53 13.51 0.69
CA ARG A 420 19.50 14.46 0.23
C ARG A 420 18.34 13.73 -0.44
N PHE A 421 18.64 12.74 -1.27
CA PHE A 421 17.61 11.90 -1.89
C PHE A 421 16.81 11.12 -0.84
N TYR A 422 17.47 10.51 0.15
CA TYR A 422 16.78 9.88 1.27
C TYR A 422 15.82 10.82 2.00
N ASP A 423 16.25 12.06 2.27
CA ASP A 423 15.44 13.06 2.97
C ASP A 423 14.16 13.41 2.20
N THR A 424 14.25 13.57 0.87
CA THR A 424 13.05 13.84 0.03
C THR A 424 12.07 12.67 -0.01
N GLN A 425 12.54 11.44 0.20
CA GLN A 425 11.71 10.24 0.15
C GLN A 425 11.20 9.79 1.53
N GLN A 426 11.60 10.44 2.63
CA GLN A 426 11.41 9.94 4.00
C GLN A 426 9.97 9.51 4.32
N LEU A 427 8.97 10.26 3.83
CA LEU A 427 7.56 9.93 4.03
C LEU A 427 7.19 8.60 3.37
N ARG A 428 7.50 8.43 2.08
CA ARG A 428 7.22 7.22 1.29
C ARG A 428 7.88 5.99 1.90
N LEU A 429 9.13 6.16 2.34
CA LEU A 429 9.96 5.13 2.93
C LEU A 429 9.38 4.51 4.20
N ARG A 430 8.55 5.23 4.96
CA ARG A 430 7.86 4.69 6.15
C ARG A 430 6.81 3.64 5.81
N PHE A 431 6.27 3.68 4.60
CA PHE A 431 5.23 2.79 4.10
C PHE A 431 5.78 1.68 3.19
N LEU A 432 7.11 1.65 3.00
CA LEU A 432 7.77 0.60 2.23
C LEU A 432 8.26 -0.53 3.14
N PRO A 433 8.35 -1.76 2.61
CA PRO A 433 9.00 -2.86 3.31
C PRO A 433 10.41 -2.47 3.75
N GLN A 434 10.72 -2.63 5.04
CA GLN A 434 12.07 -2.37 5.55
C GLN A 434 13.06 -3.37 4.94
N LYS A 435 13.82 -2.92 3.95
CA LYS A 435 14.98 -3.67 3.45
C LYS A 435 16.18 -3.40 4.37
N GLN A 436 17.08 -4.36 4.58
CA GLN A 436 18.32 -4.05 5.31
C GLN A 436 19.33 -3.31 4.42
N GLU A 437 19.20 -3.44 3.09
CA GLU A 437 20.21 -2.97 2.16
C GLU A 437 20.31 -1.45 2.05
N TRP A 438 19.22 -0.74 1.77
CA TRP A 438 19.19 0.72 1.81
C TRP A 438 19.60 1.30 3.18
N MET A 439 19.24 0.67 4.30
CA MET A 439 19.75 1.08 5.63
C MET A 439 21.28 1.01 5.69
N ARG A 440 21.88 -0.04 5.12
CA ARG A 440 23.34 -0.18 5.02
C ARG A 440 23.95 0.88 4.10
N LEU A 441 23.30 1.20 2.98
CA LEU A 441 23.74 2.27 2.08
C LEU A 441 23.70 3.64 2.79
N LEU A 442 22.67 3.90 3.60
CA LEU A 442 22.57 5.10 4.43
C LEU A 442 23.62 5.13 5.54
N ALA A 443 23.80 4.02 6.26
CA ALA A 443 24.81 3.89 7.32
C ALA A 443 26.21 4.20 6.76
N ASN A 444 26.54 3.61 5.60
CA ASN A 444 27.79 3.87 4.91
C ASN A 444 27.89 5.32 4.43
N ALA A 445 26.84 5.89 3.85
CA ALA A 445 26.85 7.29 3.42
C ALA A 445 27.13 8.25 4.59
N TYR A 446 26.49 8.04 5.75
CA TYR A 446 26.76 8.81 6.97
C TYR A 446 28.19 8.61 7.50
N ASP A 447 28.72 7.39 7.45
CA ASP A 447 30.10 7.08 7.86
C ASP A 447 31.11 7.84 6.99
N GLN A 448 30.95 7.78 5.67
CA GLN A 448 31.86 8.41 4.70
C GLN A 448 31.91 9.94 4.78
N ILE A 449 30.84 10.59 5.27
CA ILE A 449 30.81 12.05 5.49
C ILE A 449 31.21 12.45 6.93
N GLY A 450 31.64 11.49 7.75
CA GLY A 450 32.09 11.74 9.14
C GLY A 450 30.95 11.93 10.15
N LEU A 451 29.69 11.70 9.77
CA LEU A 451 28.54 11.75 10.65
C LEU A 451 28.38 10.42 11.42
N SER A 452 29.38 10.11 12.25
CA SER A 452 29.54 8.81 12.91
C SER A 452 28.38 8.43 13.83
N ARG A 453 27.74 9.42 14.48
CA ARG A 453 26.58 9.17 15.35
C ARG A 453 25.35 8.73 14.56
N GLN A 454 25.12 9.32 13.39
CA GLN A 454 24.03 8.92 12.49
C GLN A 454 24.31 7.55 11.86
N ALA A 455 25.55 7.30 11.46
CA ALA A 455 25.97 6.00 10.93
C ALA A 455 25.73 4.88 11.95
N LEU A 456 26.14 5.09 13.21
CA LEU A 456 25.95 4.12 14.29
C LEU A 456 24.47 3.78 14.51
N LYS A 457 23.58 4.79 14.54
CA LYS A 457 22.13 4.58 14.66
C LYS A 457 21.58 3.62 13.59
N TRP A 458 22.04 3.74 12.35
CA TRP A 458 21.59 2.87 11.27
C TRP A 458 22.18 1.46 11.39
N TYR A 459 23.46 1.31 11.76
CA TYR A 459 24.04 -0.01 11.99
C TYR A 459 23.35 -0.75 13.15
N ASP A 460 23.00 -0.05 14.23
CA ASP A 460 22.25 -0.64 15.35
C ASP A 460 20.85 -1.08 14.91
N ALA A 461 20.16 -0.28 14.09
CA ALA A 461 18.87 -0.67 13.52
C ALA A 461 18.98 -1.92 12.64
N ILE A 462 20.05 -2.06 11.84
CA ILE A 462 20.30 -3.26 11.03
C ILE A 462 20.53 -4.48 11.92
N LEU A 463 21.32 -4.35 12.99
CA LEU A 463 21.60 -5.43 13.93
C LEU A 463 20.33 -5.95 14.62
N GLN A 464 19.37 -5.08 14.93
CA GLN A 464 18.06 -5.48 15.48
C GLN A 464 17.22 -6.32 14.51
N LEU A 465 17.44 -6.17 13.19
CA LEU A 465 16.73 -6.92 12.16
C LEU A 465 17.39 -8.26 11.81
N ALA A 466 18.42 -8.68 12.55
CA ALA A 466 19.21 -9.89 12.30
C ALA A 466 19.77 -9.95 10.86
N PRO A 467 20.89 -9.26 10.57
CA PRO A 467 21.46 -9.24 9.22
C PRO A 467 22.02 -10.62 8.84
N PRO A 468 22.15 -10.92 7.52
CA PRO A 468 22.80 -12.14 7.05
C PRO A 468 24.18 -12.34 7.68
N ILE A 469 24.51 -13.59 8.01
CA ILE A 469 25.76 -13.97 8.69
C ILE A 469 26.98 -13.43 7.96
N GLU A 470 26.98 -13.45 6.63
CA GLU A 470 28.07 -12.95 5.78
C GLU A 470 28.40 -11.46 6.02
N GLN A 471 27.42 -10.66 6.45
CA GLN A 471 27.57 -9.22 6.68
C GLN A 471 27.65 -8.86 8.15
N HIS A 472 27.25 -9.76 9.04
CA HIS A 472 27.10 -9.50 10.46
C HIS A 472 28.46 -9.23 11.15
N ASP A 473 29.55 -9.88 10.73
CA ASP A 473 30.92 -9.64 11.22
C ASP A 473 31.36 -8.19 10.97
N GLU A 474 31.28 -7.73 9.71
CA GLU A 474 31.66 -6.36 9.32
C GLU A 474 30.77 -5.31 10.01
N ILE A 475 29.46 -5.54 10.13
CA ILE A 475 28.54 -4.57 10.76
C ILE A 475 28.84 -4.38 12.25
N LEU A 476 29.06 -5.48 12.99
CA LEU A 476 29.44 -5.37 14.40
C LEU A 476 30.79 -4.67 14.55
N PHE A 477 31.77 -5.00 13.72
CA PHE A 477 33.07 -4.33 13.75
C PHE A 477 32.96 -2.82 13.46
N ARG A 478 32.14 -2.44 12.47
CA ARG A 478 31.84 -1.03 12.17
C ARG A 478 31.17 -0.32 13.34
N SER A 479 30.22 -0.97 14.01
CA SER A 479 29.56 -0.42 15.21
C SER A 479 30.58 -0.10 16.31
N VAL A 480 31.52 -1.03 16.60
CA VAL A 480 32.63 -0.78 17.55
C VAL A 480 33.47 0.43 17.14
N ARG A 481 33.88 0.51 15.87
CA ARG A 481 34.74 1.59 15.35
C ARG A 481 34.05 2.95 15.37
N LEU A 482 32.77 3.00 15.03
CA LEU A 482 31.98 4.23 15.05
C LEU A 482 31.72 4.71 16.47
N ALA A 483 31.38 3.80 17.40
CA ALA A 483 31.25 4.11 18.82
C ALA A 483 32.57 4.68 19.39
N GLN A 484 33.71 4.10 18.99
CA GLN A 484 35.04 4.58 19.36
C GLN A 484 35.30 5.99 18.80
N ALA A 485 34.93 6.26 17.54
CA ALA A 485 35.12 7.57 16.91
C ALA A 485 34.33 8.69 17.60
N ILE A 486 33.13 8.40 18.12
CA ILE A 486 32.31 9.37 18.87
C ILE A 486 32.62 9.42 20.37
N ARG A 487 33.62 8.65 20.84
CA ARG A 487 34.01 8.51 22.26
C ARG A 487 32.84 8.07 23.16
N ASP A 488 32.00 7.15 22.67
CA ASP A 488 30.90 6.55 23.44
C ASP A 488 31.34 5.21 24.02
N ASP A 489 32.08 5.28 25.13
CA ASP A 489 32.75 4.13 25.74
C ASP A 489 31.77 3.02 26.15
N ALA A 490 30.55 3.37 26.54
CA ALA A 490 29.51 2.41 26.87
C ALA A 490 29.08 1.59 25.63
N HIS A 491 28.82 2.27 24.50
CA HIS A 491 28.50 1.58 23.25
C HIS A 491 29.69 0.78 22.72
N VAL A 492 30.93 1.28 22.86
CA VAL A 492 32.13 0.51 22.48
C VAL A 492 32.17 -0.82 23.20
N ARG A 493 31.99 -0.83 24.53
CA ARG A 493 32.01 -2.08 25.29
C ARG A 493 30.90 -3.02 24.86
N GLN A 494 29.66 -2.52 24.79
CA GLN A 494 28.51 -3.34 24.41
C GLN A 494 28.69 -3.97 23.02
N ALA A 495 29.06 -3.16 22.02
CA ALA A 495 29.26 -3.64 20.65
C ALA A 495 30.44 -4.62 20.56
N ALA A 496 31.54 -4.36 21.28
CA ALA A 496 32.73 -5.20 21.27
C ALA A 496 32.50 -6.55 21.98
N GLU A 497 31.81 -6.56 23.11
CA GLU A 497 31.42 -7.80 23.79
C GLU A 497 30.49 -8.64 22.90
N THR A 498 29.52 -8.00 22.26
CA THR A 498 28.61 -8.64 21.29
C THR A 498 29.40 -9.25 20.12
N TYR A 499 30.36 -8.49 19.57
CA TYR A 499 31.27 -8.97 18.53
C TYR A 499 32.04 -10.21 18.97
N LEU A 500 32.67 -10.19 20.15
CA LEU A 500 33.52 -11.28 20.62
C LEU A 500 32.72 -12.54 20.97
N GLN A 501 31.46 -12.40 21.40
CA GLN A 501 30.56 -13.52 21.60
C GLN A 501 30.13 -14.16 20.28
N ALA A 502 29.80 -13.35 19.26
CA ALA A 502 29.37 -13.83 17.96
C ALA A 502 30.53 -14.39 17.12
N TYR A 503 31.72 -13.78 17.24
CA TYR A 503 32.89 -14.06 16.42
C TYR A 503 34.16 -14.30 17.27
N PRO A 504 34.18 -15.36 18.10
CA PRO A 504 35.30 -15.66 19.00
C PRO A 504 36.60 -16.00 18.26
N THR A 505 36.51 -16.37 16.98
CA THR A 505 37.63 -16.62 16.06
C THR A 505 37.54 -15.75 14.80
N GLY A 506 36.81 -14.62 14.87
CA GLY A 506 36.61 -13.71 13.75
C GLY A 506 37.89 -13.03 13.29
N THR A 507 37.91 -12.56 12.03
CA THR A 507 39.10 -11.90 11.45
C THR A 507 39.43 -10.57 12.14
N ARG A 508 38.43 -9.87 12.70
CA ARG A 508 38.58 -8.59 13.41
C ARG A 508 38.63 -8.74 14.92
N ARG A 509 38.65 -9.98 15.44
CA ARG A 509 38.70 -10.26 16.88
C ARG A 509 39.86 -9.54 17.57
N ASP A 510 41.06 -9.65 17.02
CA ASP A 510 42.26 -9.07 17.64
C ASP A 510 42.19 -7.52 17.63
N ASP A 511 41.62 -6.92 16.58
CA ASP A 511 41.36 -5.48 16.50
C ASP A 511 40.37 -5.03 17.60
N VAL A 512 39.28 -5.79 17.80
CA VAL A 512 38.26 -5.50 18.82
C VAL A 512 38.81 -5.66 20.24
N LEU A 513 39.62 -6.70 20.49
CA LEU A 513 40.31 -6.91 21.76
C LEU A 513 41.33 -5.79 22.05
N LEU A 514 42.01 -5.26 21.03
CA LEU A 514 42.90 -4.11 21.20
C LEU A 514 42.10 -2.87 21.64
N ILE A 515 40.96 -2.61 21.00
CA ILE A 515 40.09 -1.48 21.33
C ILE A 515 39.60 -1.59 22.79
N LEU A 516 39.09 -2.75 23.20
CA LEU A 516 38.66 -2.98 24.59
C LEU A 516 39.82 -2.89 25.58
N GLY A 517 40.96 -3.50 25.27
CA GLY A 517 42.13 -3.47 26.16
C GLY A 517 42.65 -2.05 26.39
N HIS A 518 42.65 -1.20 25.36
CA HIS A 518 43.01 0.21 25.48
C HIS A 518 41.96 1.02 26.24
N LEU A 519 40.66 0.76 26.00
CA LEU A 519 39.57 1.40 26.73
C LEU A 519 39.65 1.08 28.24
N ASP A 520 39.85 -0.19 28.58
CA ASP A 520 40.02 -0.63 29.96
C ASP A 520 41.26 0.02 30.61
N ALA A 521 42.37 0.15 29.87
CA ALA A 521 43.57 0.82 30.37
C ALA A 521 43.31 2.31 30.67
N ALA A 522 42.59 3.01 29.79
CA ALA A 522 42.19 4.40 29.99
C ALA A 522 41.28 4.57 31.21
N ASP A 523 40.37 3.61 31.42
CA ASP A 523 39.50 3.53 32.60
C ASP A 523 40.21 3.05 33.88
N LYS A 524 41.53 2.79 33.81
CA LYS A 524 42.35 2.24 34.90
C LYS A 524 41.91 0.83 35.36
N ARG A 525 41.10 0.15 34.56
CA ARG A 525 40.73 -1.26 34.70
C ARG A 525 41.84 -2.14 34.14
N TYR A 526 43.02 -2.02 34.76
CA TYR A 526 44.24 -2.63 34.23
C TYR A 526 44.21 -4.17 34.25
N LYS A 527 43.40 -4.80 35.13
CA LYS A 527 43.29 -6.27 35.16
C LYS A 527 42.56 -6.81 33.94
N GLU A 528 41.44 -6.18 33.59
CA GLU A 528 40.62 -6.46 32.43
C GLU A 528 41.40 -6.16 31.15
N SER A 529 42.11 -5.03 31.12
CA SER A 529 43.04 -4.66 30.04
C SER A 529 44.10 -5.76 29.79
N VAL A 530 44.74 -6.26 30.84
CA VAL A 530 45.70 -7.38 30.75
C VAL A 530 45.04 -8.65 30.23
N GLN A 531 43.80 -8.96 30.62
CA GLN A 531 43.08 -10.13 30.12
C GLN A 531 42.83 -10.04 28.61
N HIS A 532 42.33 -8.89 28.13
CA HIS A 532 42.09 -8.67 26.71
C HIS A 532 43.39 -8.75 25.89
N PHE A 533 44.47 -8.10 26.34
CA PHE A 533 45.75 -8.20 25.64
C PHE A 533 46.35 -9.60 25.69
N SER A 534 46.21 -10.32 26.81
CA SER A 534 46.72 -11.70 26.90
C SER A 534 46.03 -12.62 25.91
N SER A 535 44.71 -12.46 25.72
CA SER A 535 43.95 -13.18 24.71
C SER A 535 44.55 -13.01 23.30
N ILE A 536 44.99 -11.81 22.94
CA ILE A 536 45.68 -11.56 21.65
C ILE A 536 47.08 -12.19 21.64
N VAL A 537 47.84 -12.05 22.72
CA VAL A 537 49.21 -12.57 22.78
C VAL A 537 49.27 -14.10 22.70
N ASP A 538 48.30 -14.78 23.32
CA ASP A 538 48.28 -16.23 23.43
C ASP A 538 47.62 -16.91 22.23
N SER A 539 46.63 -16.25 21.60
CA SER A 539 45.78 -16.85 20.56
C SER A 539 45.51 -15.96 19.34
N GLY A 540 46.17 -14.80 19.24
CA GLY A 540 46.01 -13.90 18.10
C GLY A 540 46.67 -14.44 16.83
N HIS A 541 46.16 -14.03 15.68
CA HIS A 541 46.59 -14.54 14.38
C HIS A 541 47.59 -13.60 13.68
N ASP A 542 47.56 -12.31 14.01
CA ASP A 542 48.47 -11.30 13.47
C ASP A 542 49.65 -11.01 14.42
N LYS A 543 50.88 -11.22 13.92
CA LYS A 543 52.12 -10.93 14.65
C LYS A 543 52.24 -9.43 15.00
N THR A 544 51.68 -8.54 14.19
CA THR A 544 51.72 -7.10 14.45
C THR A 544 50.80 -6.73 15.61
N ALA A 545 49.55 -7.19 15.57
CA ALA A 545 48.61 -7.07 16.69
C ALA A 545 49.16 -7.70 17.99
N GLN A 546 49.79 -8.87 17.91
CA GLN A 546 50.45 -9.49 19.07
C GLN A 546 51.57 -8.61 19.66
N ARG A 547 52.40 -7.98 18.83
CA ARG A 547 53.45 -7.04 19.31
C ARG A 547 52.83 -5.82 19.97
N HIS A 548 51.79 -5.23 19.36
CA HIS A 548 51.07 -4.09 19.95
C HIS A 548 50.43 -4.46 21.29
N ALA A 549 49.74 -5.61 21.34
CA ALA A 549 49.12 -6.13 22.55
C ALA A 549 50.17 -6.40 23.65
N ARG A 550 51.32 -6.99 23.34
CA ARG A 550 52.42 -7.18 24.31
C ARG A 550 52.91 -5.86 24.89
N HIS A 551 53.09 -4.84 24.05
CA HIS A 551 53.52 -3.53 24.53
C HIS A 551 52.47 -2.92 25.46
N ALA A 552 51.21 -2.91 25.05
CA ALA A 552 50.12 -2.38 25.86
C ALA A 552 49.91 -3.17 27.17
N ARG A 553 50.04 -4.50 27.12
CA ARG A 553 50.01 -5.40 28.28
C ARG A 553 51.15 -5.12 29.25
N ALA A 554 52.38 -4.92 28.75
CA ALA A 554 53.52 -4.57 29.59
C ALA A 554 53.27 -3.27 30.36
N ARG A 555 52.70 -2.25 29.72
CA ARG A 555 52.30 -0.99 30.38
C ARG A 555 51.24 -1.22 31.46
N ALA A 556 50.22 -2.01 31.16
CA ALA A 556 49.18 -2.37 32.13
C ALA A 556 49.73 -3.18 33.33
N HIS A 557 50.66 -4.11 33.09
CA HIS A 557 51.38 -4.83 34.14
C HIS A 557 52.23 -3.92 35.03
N VAL A 558 52.93 -2.93 34.44
CA VAL A 558 53.66 -1.91 35.22
C VAL A 558 52.69 -1.13 36.12
N ALA A 559 51.53 -0.71 35.60
CA ALA A 559 50.51 -0.02 36.38
C ALA A 559 49.94 -0.88 37.53
N LEU A 560 49.85 -2.21 37.34
CA LEU A 560 49.48 -3.18 38.35
C LEU A 560 50.62 -3.59 39.30
N LYS A 561 51.84 -3.07 39.12
CA LYS A 561 53.07 -3.47 39.85
C LYS A 561 53.46 -4.93 39.64
N GLN A 562 53.00 -5.53 38.54
CA GLN A 562 53.35 -6.88 38.08
C GLN A 562 54.63 -6.80 37.25
N PHE A 563 55.74 -6.49 37.92
CA PHE A 563 56.97 -6.10 37.24
C PHE A 563 57.68 -7.24 36.52
N LYS A 564 57.50 -8.49 36.96
CA LYS A 564 58.12 -9.65 36.29
C LYS A 564 57.52 -9.86 34.91
N GLU A 565 56.19 -9.86 34.86
CA GLU A 565 55.38 -10.04 33.66
C GLU A 565 55.62 -8.89 32.67
N ALA A 566 55.69 -7.65 33.15
CA ALA A 566 56.05 -6.50 32.32
C ALA A 566 57.46 -6.61 31.71
N ILE A 567 58.45 -7.06 32.50
CA ILE A 567 59.82 -7.27 32.01
C ILE A 567 59.83 -8.34 30.91
N ASP A 568 59.09 -9.43 31.09
CA ASP A 568 59.07 -10.52 30.12
C ASP A 568 58.45 -10.10 28.78
N ASP A 569 57.36 -9.31 28.81
CA ASP A 569 56.77 -8.75 27.59
C ASP A 569 57.69 -7.75 26.88
N TYR A 570 58.29 -6.81 27.61
CA TYR A 570 59.23 -5.86 27.02
C TYR A 570 60.48 -6.54 26.47
N ARG A 571 61.02 -7.53 27.19
CA ARG A 571 62.16 -8.34 26.73
C ARG A 571 61.83 -9.05 25.42
N TYR A 572 60.67 -9.70 25.35
CA TYR A 572 60.22 -10.36 24.13
C TYR A 572 60.21 -9.40 22.94
N LEU A 573 59.69 -8.17 23.12
CA LEU A 573 59.62 -7.16 22.07
C LEU A 573 61.01 -6.72 21.56
N VAL A 574 61.99 -6.61 22.47
CA VAL A 574 63.38 -6.24 22.15
C VAL A 574 64.14 -7.38 21.46
N GLU A 575 63.92 -8.62 21.88
CA GLU A 575 64.63 -9.79 21.35
C GLU A 575 64.07 -10.27 20.01
N HIS A 576 62.77 -10.12 19.77
CA HIS A 576 62.08 -10.73 18.62
C HIS A 576 61.75 -9.74 17.50
N GLY A 577 62.55 -8.69 17.32
CA GLY A 577 62.48 -7.78 16.17
C GLY A 577 62.85 -6.34 16.54
N PRO A 578 62.78 -5.39 15.59
CA PRO A 578 63.12 -4.00 15.87
C PRO A 578 62.16 -3.42 16.92
N ALA A 579 62.73 -2.91 18.01
CA ALA A 579 62.01 -2.28 19.11
C ALA A 579 62.28 -0.77 19.13
N PRO A 580 61.24 0.08 19.27
CA PRO A 580 61.42 1.52 19.47
C PRO A 580 62.27 1.82 20.71
N LEU A 581 62.96 2.97 20.71
CA LEU A 581 63.76 3.42 21.86
C LEU A 581 62.92 3.47 23.15
N ALA A 582 61.66 3.90 23.07
CA ALA A 582 60.72 3.89 24.19
C ALA A 582 60.58 2.51 24.86
N VAL A 583 60.48 1.44 24.07
CA VAL A 583 60.37 0.06 24.58
C VAL A 583 61.69 -0.40 25.21
N LYS A 584 62.82 -0.05 24.60
CA LYS A 584 64.15 -0.38 25.14
C LYS A 584 64.43 0.34 26.47
N PHE A 585 64.09 1.63 26.56
CA PHE A 585 64.18 2.40 27.80
C PHE A 585 63.23 1.86 28.86
N ALA A 586 61.96 1.57 28.51
CA ALA A 586 61.01 0.98 29.44
C ALA A 586 61.51 -0.34 30.04
N LEU A 587 62.13 -1.22 29.24
CA LEU A 587 62.76 -2.45 29.75
C LEU A 587 63.95 -2.17 30.67
N ALA A 588 64.90 -1.35 30.19
CA ALA A 588 66.15 -1.10 30.89
C ALA A 588 65.93 -0.37 32.22
N ASP A 589 65.07 0.65 32.21
CA ASP A 589 64.68 1.39 33.41
C ASP A 589 63.91 0.49 34.37
N LEU A 590 62.97 -0.32 33.90
CA LEU A 590 62.25 -1.24 34.77
C LEU A 590 63.18 -2.28 35.42
N LEU A 591 64.15 -2.82 34.68
CA LEU A 591 65.18 -3.71 35.23
C LEU A 591 66.05 -3.00 36.27
N TYR A 592 66.45 -1.75 36.02
CA TYR A 592 67.20 -0.93 36.96
C TYR A 592 66.44 -0.68 38.27
N GLU A 593 65.17 -0.27 38.17
CA GLU A 593 64.32 -0.01 39.34
C GLU A 593 64.05 -1.29 40.15
N GLN A 594 63.98 -2.46 39.49
CA GLN A 594 63.90 -3.78 40.15
C GLN A 594 65.24 -4.31 40.65
N GLN A 595 66.31 -3.51 40.63
CA GLN A 595 67.68 -3.85 41.06
C GLN A 595 68.32 -5.01 40.26
N ARG A 596 67.78 -5.36 39.09
CA ARG A 596 68.30 -6.38 38.18
C ARG A 596 69.38 -5.78 37.27
N TYR A 597 70.39 -5.16 37.88
CA TYR A 597 71.40 -4.37 37.17
C TYR A 597 72.19 -5.17 36.13
N ALA A 598 72.47 -6.44 36.41
CA ALA A 598 73.18 -7.32 35.48
C ALA A 598 72.42 -7.52 34.16
N GLU A 599 71.08 -7.52 34.21
CA GLU A 599 70.21 -7.66 33.05
C GLU A 599 69.92 -6.31 32.36
N ALA A 600 69.96 -5.20 33.09
CA ALA A 600 69.80 -3.85 32.53
C ALA A 600 70.99 -3.42 31.65
N ILE A 601 72.22 -3.83 32.03
CA ILE A 601 73.47 -3.50 31.33
C ILE A 601 73.42 -3.80 29.82
N PRO A 602 73.11 -5.02 29.35
CA PRO A 602 73.08 -5.31 27.92
C PRO A 602 72.01 -4.50 27.16
N VAL A 603 70.90 -4.14 27.81
CA VAL A 603 69.83 -3.35 27.18
C VAL A 603 70.26 -1.89 27.00
N TYR A 604 70.80 -1.25 28.05
CA TYR A 604 71.33 0.12 27.93
C TYR A 604 72.52 0.18 26.95
N ARG A 605 73.42 -0.81 27.01
CA ARG A 605 74.53 -0.90 26.06
C ARG A 605 74.02 -0.99 24.62
N GLY A 606 72.97 -1.78 24.36
CA GLY A 606 72.35 -1.84 23.03
C GLY A 606 71.67 -0.53 22.56
N ILE A 607 71.39 0.41 23.46
CA ILE A 607 70.95 1.77 23.10
C ILE A 607 72.19 2.63 22.76
N VAL A 608 73.22 2.58 23.59
CA VAL A 608 74.48 3.35 23.42
C VAL A 608 75.26 2.94 22.18
N ASP A 609 75.23 1.65 21.85
CA ASP A 609 75.90 1.10 20.66
C ASP A 609 75.07 1.28 19.38
N SER A 610 73.84 1.81 19.50
CA SER A 610 73.01 2.20 18.36
C SER A 610 73.20 3.68 18.02
N GLU A 611 72.90 4.11 16.79
CA GLU A 611 72.87 5.53 16.40
C GLU A 611 71.65 6.25 17.04
N ALA A 612 71.57 6.24 18.37
CA ALA A 612 70.54 6.93 19.13
C ALA A 612 70.78 8.45 19.13
N PRO A 613 69.72 9.27 19.23
CA PRO A 613 69.84 10.72 19.43
C PRO A 613 70.73 11.05 20.63
N VAL A 614 71.40 12.21 20.59
CA VAL A 614 72.44 12.59 21.57
C VAL A 614 71.90 12.54 23.00
N GLU A 615 70.68 13.00 23.22
CA GLU A 615 70.00 13.03 24.52
C GLU A 615 69.71 11.61 25.03
N ALA A 616 69.25 10.72 24.14
CA ALA A 616 68.99 9.32 24.44
C ALA A 616 70.30 8.55 24.74
N ASP A 617 71.34 8.74 23.93
CA ASP A 617 72.67 8.15 24.15
C ASP A 617 73.27 8.64 25.49
N THR A 618 73.15 9.93 25.77
CA THR A 618 73.65 10.55 27.01
C THR A 618 72.97 9.94 28.24
N TRP A 619 71.64 9.82 28.22
CA TRP A 619 70.88 9.23 29.32
C TRP A 619 71.17 7.73 29.48
N ALA A 620 71.17 6.97 28.38
CA ALA A 620 71.49 5.55 28.40
C ALA A 620 72.91 5.28 28.91
N THR A 621 73.90 6.09 28.48
CA THR A 621 75.30 6.02 28.94
C THR A 621 75.40 6.28 30.44
N PHE A 622 74.64 7.24 30.97
CA PHE A 622 74.61 7.54 32.40
C PHE A 622 74.00 6.38 33.20
N ARG A 623 72.82 5.88 32.80
CA ARG A 623 72.16 4.74 33.48
C ARG A 623 72.99 3.46 33.39
N LEU A 624 73.71 3.24 32.29
CA LEU A 624 74.67 2.15 32.14
C LEU A 624 75.84 2.28 33.12
N ALA A 625 76.41 3.48 33.27
CA ALA A 625 77.45 3.74 34.25
C ALA A 625 76.99 3.48 35.69
N LEU A 626 75.76 3.88 36.04
CA LEU A 626 75.16 3.56 37.33
C LEU A 626 74.99 2.05 37.54
N CYS A 627 74.57 1.31 36.51
CA CYS A 627 74.50 -0.17 36.59
C CYS A 627 75.88 -0.78 36.86
N PHE A 628 76.95 -0.30 36.21
CA PHE A 628 78.31 -0.78 36.46
C PHE A 628 78.81 -0.45 37.88
N GLN A 629 78.47 0.73 38.38
CA GLN A 629 78.78 1.10 39.76
C GLN A 629 78.07 0.16 40.76
N LYS A 630 76.78 -0.12 40.54
CA LYS A 630 75.98 -1.01 41.39
C LYS A 630 76.40 -2.48 41.32
N THR A 631 77.07 -2.89 40.24
CA THR A 631 77.60 -4.26 40.06
C THR A 631 79.11 -4.39 40.41
N GLY A 632 79.72 -3.34 41.00
CA GLY A 632 81.12 -3.37 41.46
C GLY A 632 82.17 -3.15 40.37
N LYS A 633 81.76 -2.82 39.14
CA LYS A 633 82.63 -2.55 37.99
C LYS A 633 82.96 -1.05 37.87
N SER A 634 83.47 -0.46 38.95
CA SER A 634 83.70 1.00 39.06
C SER A 634 84.59 1.57 37.95
N GLY A 635 85.58 0.81 37.45
CA GLY A 635 86.45 1.25 36.35
C GLY A 635 85.74 1.40 35.00
N GLU A 636 84.71 0.59 34.72
CA GLU A 636 83.87 0.76 33.51
C GLU A 636 82.90 1.94 33.67
N ALA A 637 82.36 2.15 34.88
CA ALA A 637 81.50 3.29 35.19
C ALA A 637 82.24 4.63 34.99
N THR A 638 83.48 4.76 35.46
CA THR A 638 84.27 5.99 35.30
C THR A 638 84.51 6.32 33.83
N LYS A 639 84.85 5.33 33.00
CA LYS A 639 85.07 5.53 31.55
C LYS A 639 83.82 6.04 30.83
N LEU A 640 82.63 5.53 31.18
CA LEU A 640 81.37 5.97 30.57
C LEU A 640 80.98 7.38 31.03
N LEU A 641 81.23 7.74 32.29
CA LEU A 641 80.99 9.10 32.79
C LEU A 641 81.96 10.12 32.17
N GLU A 642 83.21 9.71 31.89
CA GLU A 642 84.17 10.51 31.13
C GLU A 642 83.75 10.72 29.67
N LYS A 643 83.09 9.72 29.04
CA LYS A 643 82.53 9.85 27.69
C LYS A 643 81.45 10.94 27.60
N ILE A 644 80.63 11.10 28.64
CA ILE A 644 79.57 12.13 28.70
C ILE A 644 80.15 13.53 28.99
N ARG A 645 81.27 13.59 29.73
CA ARG A 645 81.90 14.84 30.17
C ARG A 645 82.79 15.43 29.07
N LYS A 646 82.44 16.60 28.54
CA LYS A 646 83.30 17.30 27.56
C LYS A 646 84.60 17.80 28.22
N PRO A 647 85.74 17.85 27.49
CA PRO A 647 87.00 18.35 28.03
C PRO A 647 86.83 19.79 28.54
N GLY A 648 87.05 20.01 29.84
CA GLY A 648 86.95 21.33 30.49
C GLY A 648 85.62 21.66 31.19
N GLN A 649 84.61 20.78 31.19
CA GLN A 649 83.34 20.99 31.93
C GLN A 649 83.49 20.77 33.45
N GLU A 650 82.86 21.63 34.24
CA GLU A 650 82.74 21.46 35.70
C GLU A 650 81.71 20.36 36.05
N VAL A 651 81.80 19.79 37.25
CA VAL A 651 80.88 18.72 37.73
C VAL A 651 79.41 19.16 37.71
N LYS A 652 79.12 20.45 37.95
CA LYS A 652 77.77 21.02 37.90
C LYS A 652 77.20 21.04 36.48
N ASP A 653 78.04 21.22 35.47
CA ASP A 653 77.63 21.22 34.05
C ASP A 653 77.30 19.81 33.56
N LEU A 654 78.00 18.79 34.09
CA LEU A 654 77.70 17.38 33.84
C LEU A 654 76.33 16.99 34.42
N GLU A 655 76.02 17.41 35.64
CA GLU A 655 74.72 17.16 36.27
C GLU A 655 73.57 17.82 35.49
N ALA A 656 73.76 19.06 35.04
CA ALA A 656 72.78 19.75 34.20
C ALA A 656 72.55 19.03 32.85
N THR A 657 73.63 18.56 32.22
CA THR A 657 73.58 17.80 30.96
C THR A 657 72.79 16.49 31.11
N ILE A 658 73.04 15.73 32.20
CA ILE A 658 72.33 14.48 32.48
C ILE A 658 70.86 14.75 32.79
N ARG A 659 70.54 15.79 33.58
CA ARG A 659 69.15 16.15 33.88
C ARG A 659 68.37 16.58 32.64
N ALA A 660 69.00 17.34 31.74
CA ALA A 660 68.40 17.73 30.47
C ALA A 660 68.14 16.50 29.57
N ALA A 661 69.11 15.60 29.46
CA ALA A 661 68.96 14.33 28.74
C ALA A 661 67.85 13.45 29.33
N ALA A 662 67.77 13.34 30.67
CA ALA A 662 66.71 12.61 31.35
C ALA A 662 65.33 13.21 31.08
N ALA A 663 65.20 14.54 31.14
CA ALA A 663 63.96 15.24 30.85
C ALA A 663 63.52 15.03 29.40
N ALA A 664 64.44 15.13 28.45
CA ALA A 664 64.19 14.86 27.03
C ALA A 664 63.72 13.42 26.79
N VAL A 665 64.38 12.42 27.41
CA VAL A 665 63.96 11.02 27.27
C VAL A 665 62.59 10.77 27.89
N ILE A 666 62.29 11.39 29.03
CA ILE A 666 60.96 11.26 29.67
C ILE A 666 59.88 11.91 28.80
N GLU A 667 60.13 13.10 28.27
CA GLU A 667 59.19 13.83 27.43
C GLU A 667 58.94 13.11 26.09
N GLU A 668 60.00 12.61 25.45
CA GLU A 668 59.94 12.06 24.10
C GLU A 668 59.59 10.57 24.06
N TYR A 669 60.07 9.77 25.02
CA TYR A 669 60.01 8.30 24.96
C TYR A 669 59.26 7.65 26.12
N LEU A 670 59.06 8.35 27.24
CA LEU A 670 58.34 7.83 28.41
C LEU A 670 57.25 8.82 28.88
N PRO A 671 56.36 9.31 27.99
CA PRO A 671 55.40 10.33 28.37
C PRO A 671 54.51 9.83 29.52
N ILE A 672 54.66 10.44 30.70
CA ILE A 672 53.83 10.21 31.89
C ILE A 672 52.42 10.83 31.70
N LYS A 673 52.24 11.67 30.68
CA LYS A 673 50.95 12.25 30.30
C LYS A 673 50.47 11.64 28.99
N GLU A 674 49.47 10.77 29.10
CA GLU A 674 48.56 10.50 27.99
C GLU A 674 47.80 11.80 27.71
N THR A 675 48.14 12.48 26.62
CA THR A 675 47.25 13.47 26.02
C THR A 675 45.99 12.74 25.54
N SER A 676 44.86 13.19 26.10
CA SER A 676 43.45 12.81 25.90
C SER A 676 42.93 12.78 24.46
#